data_AF-A0A495XAD3-F1
#
_entry.id   AF-A0A495XAD3-F1
#
_cell.length_a   1.000
_cell.length_b   1.000
_cell.length_c   1.000
_cell.angle_alpha   90.00
_cell.angle_beta   90.00
_cell.angle_gamma   90.00
#
_symmetry.space_group_name_H-M   'P 1'
#
loop_
_entity.id
_entity.type
_entity.pdbx_description
1 polymer ?
#
loop_
_entity_poly.entity_id
_entity_poly.type
_entity_poly.pdbx_seq_one_letter_code
_entity_poly.pdbx_strand_id
1 'polypeptide(L)'
;MLAIRPFRRLWGVTYLCSVGDWLSLLALTGLVSRLTQSYQWESFALSLVVLTQLLPGILFAPLGGVLADRFDRRKIMVVCDLLRGGLFISIALVGTAWWLFIANFLVGCCAMLWIPAKDSAVPNLLRRPDQVETANQLGLVMTYGISVISGAGLYSLISGIPGYLHLQNTDIEFRIATIAVMVNGALYVTSAILVAVRIPELSGRISRAKPVKGEREGFFAMLRDGLRFAGRTPLVRGLVIGMVGAFAAAGAVIGTAKLYANSLLGGDSTFGLLFVAVFAGLAVGMATAPRAARRLTYDRLFGVTIVLAGASLLVVAIAPHLWVALIAVALVGGCAGMAFLTGLTIVGSKVEDAMRGRTVALIQSLLKVVLFVASGAAPLLVSLIQRRTVTVLGHPMQVDATRPVLFGAALIAILLGLIAYRQMDDRRAEPILSDLIAALRGRRRRTGGLLIAVEGESRTDTATQARLLADALRAEGRQVLLASDPDLDEKRLRNLLSTADLAGVRAHALVAAAVRADVVEREVRPALDEGAVVVMERYVDSPLAHFSAVGSVEPSELEGLVDWATGRLRPDVTVLLDRTPSGPPEKGLVEDHWRVQRLLTEMASADPERYVVVDAEGSEEEVAARVSAVVVPLVTRSSARPVVESS
;
A
#
# COMPACT_ATOMS: atom_id res chain seq x y z
N MET A 1 -5.42 -13.67 9.46
CA MET A 1 -6.35 -13.76 8.30
C MET A 1 -6.46 -15.16 7.69
N LEU A 2 -5.36 -15.82 7.29
CA LEU A 2 -5.41 -17.13 6.61
C LEU A 2 -5.92 -18.32 7.46
N ALA A 3 -6.12 -18.12 8.77
CA ALA A 3 -6.77 -19.09 9.65
C ALA A 3 -8.29 -19.24 9.35
N ILE A 4 -8.91 -18.21 8.76
CA ILE A 4 -10.34 -18.21 8.41
C ILE A 4 -10.53 -19.06 7.14
N ARG A 5 -11.17 -20.23 7.28
CA ARG A 5 -11.26 -21.22 6.19
C ARG A 5 -11.94 -20.68 4.92
N PRO A 6 -13.09 -19.98 4.98
CA PRO A 6 -13.73 -19.42 3.77
C PRO A 6 -12.84 -18.38 3.07
N PHE A 7 -12.25 -17.47 3.85
CA PHE A 7 -11.31 -16.47 3.32
C PHE A 7 -10.09 -17.12 2.66
N ARG A 8 -9.49 -18.16 3.26
CA ARG A 8 -8.37 -18.89 2.68
C ARG A 8 -8.72 -19.56 1.35
N ARG A 9 -9.94 -20.08 1.19
CA ARG A 9 -10.40 -20.66 -0.08
C ARG A 9 -10.56 -19.59 -1.15
N LEU A 10 -11.19 -18.46 -0.83
CA LEU A 10 -11.31 -17.33 -1.76
C LEU A 10 -9.92 -16.78 -2.14
N TRP A 11 -9.00 -16.71 -1.17
CA TRP A 11 -7.63 -16.27 -1.38
C TRP A 11 -6.88 -17.22 -2.34
N GLY A 12 -7.03 -18.54 -2.20
CA GLY A 12 -6.45 -19.52 -3.13
C GLY A 12 -7.03 -19.44 -4.55
N VAL A 13 -8.34 -19.23 -4.69
CA VAL A 13 -8.98 -18.98 -6.00
C VAL A 13 -8.44 -17.69 -6.62
N THR A 14 -8.33 -16.62 -5.85
CA THR A 14 -7.84 -15.33 -6.36
C THR A 14 -6.37 -15.43 -6.76
N TYR A 15 -5.56 -16.20 -6.02
CA TYR A 15 -4.19 -16.52 -6.41
C TYR A 15 -4.14 -17.23 -7.77
N LEU A 16 -4.96 -18.27 -7.96
CA LEU A 16 -5.01 -19.02 -9.22
C LEU A 16 -5.40 -18.14 -10.41
N CYS A 17 -6.45 -17.33 -10.27
CA CYS A 17 -6.87 -16.38 -11.31
C CYS A 17 -5.81 -15.32 -11.58
N SER A 18 -5.18 -14.76 -10.54
CA SER A 18 -4.16 -13.72 -10.70
C SER A 18 -2.90 -14.28 -11.38
N VAL A 19 -2.50 -15.52 -11.06
CA VAL A 19 -1.42 -16.23 -11.79
C VAL A 19 -1.79 -16.41 -13.27
N GLY A 20 -3.05 -16.77 -13.54
CA GLY A 20 -3.59 -16.84 -14.89
C GLY A 20 -3.53 -15.48 -15.62
N ASP A 21 -3.96 -14.39 -14.98
CA ASP A 21 -3.94 -13.05 -15.57
C ASP A 21 -2.51 -12.67 -16.02
N TRP A 22 -1.50 -12.89 -15.17
CA TRP A 22 -0.10 -12.58 -15.50
C TRP A 22 0.53 -13.55 -16.50
N LEU A 23 0.23 -14.84 -16.40
CA LEU A 23 0.62 -15.84 -17.41
C LEU A 23 0.04 -15.48 -18.77
N SER A 24 -1.22 -15.05 -18.82
CA SER A 24 -1.92 -14.67 -20.05
C SER A 24 -1.25 -13.49 -20.75
N LEU A 25 -0.84 -12.46 -20.00
CA LEU A 25 -0.17 -11.29 -20.55
C LEU A 25 1.11 -11.69 -21.29
N LEU A 26 1.93 -12.54 -20.69
CA LEU A 26 3.18 -13.01 -21.28
C LEU A 26 2.94 -14.00 -22.43
N ALA A 27 2.01 -14.95 -22.25
CA ALA A 27 1.68 -15.95 -23.26
C ALA A 27 1.08 -15.34 -24.52
N LEU A 28 0.10 -14.43 -24.38
CA LEU A 28 -0.50 -13.73 -25.50
C LEU A 28 0.52 -12.84 -26.21
N THR A 29 1.37 -12.13 -25.48
CA THR A 29 2.43 -11.30 -26.09
C THR A 29 3.37 -12.13 -26.95
N GLY A 30 3.84 -13.28 -26.43
CA GLY A 30 4.70 -14.19 -27.18
C GLY A 30 4.01 -14.91 -28.34
N LEU A 31 2.69 -15.11 -28.26
CA LEU A 31 1.91 -15.71 -29.34
C LEU A 31 1.64 -14.70 -30.48
N VAL A 32 1.28 -13.46 -30.16
CA VAL A 32 1.02 -12.39 -31.15
C VAL A 32 2.27 -12.11 -32.00
N SER A 33 3.46 -12.07 -31.40
CA SER A 33 4.70 -11.83 -32.15
C SER A 33 4.99 -12.93 -33.18
N ARG A 34 4.51 -14.16 -32.95
CA ARG A 34 4.64 -15.29 -33.89
C ARG A 34 3.56 -15.31 -34.96
N LEU A 35 2.38 -14.78 -34.65
CA LEU A 35 1.26 -14.69 -35.58
C LEU A 35 1.37 -13.51 -36.56
N THR A 36 2.33 -12.61 -36.36
CA THR A 36 2.44 -11.40 -37.17
C THR A 36 3.82 -11.25 -37.81
N GLN A 37 3.86 -11.02 -39.12
CA GLN A 37 5.11 -11.04 -39.89
C GLN A 37 5.75 -9.65 -40.09
N SER A 38 5.04 -8.56 -39.81
CA SER A 38 5.58 -7.20 -40.02
C SER A 38 6.14 -6.60 -38.74
N TYR A 39 7.32 -5.98 -38.85
CA TYR A 39 8.01 -5.28 -37.76
C TYR A 39 7.16 -4.22 -37.04
N GLN A 40 6.29 -3.50 -37.76
CA GLN A 40 5.36 -2.55 -37.16
C GLN A 40 4.39 -3.26 -36.21
N TRP A 41 3.78 -4.36 -36.65
CA TRP A 41 2.86 -5.13 -35.83
C TRP A 41 3.54 -5.79 -34.62
N GLU A 42 4.80 -6.21 -34.76
CA GLU A 42 5.58 -6.74 -33.65
C GLU A 42 5.82 -5.68 -32.56
N SER A 43 6.12 -4.44 -32.97
CA SER A 43 6.31 -3.29 -32.07
C SER A 43 5.04 -2.95 -31.28
N PHE A 44 3.87 -3.26 -31.83
CA PHE A 44 2.58 -3.00 -31.23
C PHE A 44 2.00 -4.22 -30.47
N ALA A 45 2.60 -5.40 -30.57
CA ALA A 45 2.04 -6.65 -30.05
C ALA A 45 1.70 -6.60 -28.54
N LEU A 46 2.69 -6.28 -27.70
CA LEU A 46 2.50 -6.17 -26.25
C LEU A 46 1.49 -5.06 -25.90
N SER A 47 1.60 -3.91 -26.56
CA SER A 47 0.66 -2.80 -26.33
C SER A 47 -0.76 -3.16 -26.71
N LEU A 48 -1.02 -3.80 -27.86
CA LEU A 48 -2.39 -4.20 -28.21
C LEU A 48 -2.98 -5.22 -27.23
N VAL A 49 -2.18 -6.18 -26.74
CA VAL A 49 -2.63 -7.12 -25.71
C VAL A 49 -3.03 -6.35 -24.44
N VAL A 50 -2.22 -5.40 -23.98
CA VAL A 50 -2.53 -4.58 -22.80
C VAL A 50 -3.74 -3.67 -23.06
N LEU A 51 -3.79 -2.99 -24.21
CA LEU A 51 -4.88 -2.08 -24.57
C LEU A 51 -6.23 -2.82 -24.62
N THR A 52 -6.27 -3.99 -25.27
CA THR A 52 -7.50 -4.81 -25.35
C THR A 52 -7.94 -5.35 -23.99
N GLN A 53 -6.99 -5.57 -23.06
CA GLN A 53 -7.30 -5.96 -21.68
C GLN A 53 -7.82 -4.79 -20.83
N LEU A 54 -7.29 -3.58 -21.02
CA LEU A 54 -7.69 -2.38 -20.26
C LEU A 54 -9.00 -1.77 -20.76
N LEU A 55 -9.27 -1.86 -22.06
CA LEU A 55 -10.38 -1.19 -22.73
C LEU A 55 -11.76 -1.51 -22.13
N PRO A 56 -12.13 -2.76 -21.81
CA PRO A 56 -13.41 -3.07 -21.16
C PRO A 56 -13.61 -2.32 -19.85
N GLY A 57 -12.55 -2.24 -19.03
CA GLY A 57 -12.60 -1.55 -17.75
C GLY A 57 -12.75 -0.04 -17.87
N ILE A 58 -12.36 0.56 -19.00
CA ILE A 58 -12.55 1.99 -19.29
C ILE A 58 -13.95 2.24 -19.84
N LEU A 59 -14.41 1.42 -20.79
CA LEU A 59 -15.70 1.60 -21.46
C LEU A 59 -16.90 1.27 -20.56
N PHE A 60 -16.77 0.22 -19.76
CA PHE A 60 -17.92 -0.34 -19.05
C PHE A 60 -17.81 -0.24 -17.52
N ALA A 61 -16.77 0.40 -16.97
CA ALA A 61 -16.52 0.50 -15.51
C ALA A 61 -17.79 0.65 -14.63
N PRO A 62 -18.76 1.55 -14.94
CA PRO A 62 -19.97 1.74 -14.13
C PRO A 62 -20.96 0.57 -14.19
N LEU A 63 -21.02 -0.15 -15.31
CA LEU A 63 -21.98 -1.23 -15.53
C LEU A 63 -21.63 -2.47 -14.71
N GLY A 64 -20.35 -2.69 -14.42
CA GLY A 64 -19.84 -3.91 -13.78
C GLY A 64 -20.38 -4.11 -12.38
N GLY A 65 -20.40 -3.05 -11.56
CA GLY A 65 -20.96 -3.08 -10.21
C GLY A 65 -22.47 -3.30 -10.21
N VAL A 66 -23.20 -2.58 -11.07
CA VAL A 66 -24.67 -2.68 -11.16
C VAL A 66 -25.12 -4.08 -11.61
N LEU A 67 -24.40 -4.67 -12.56
CA LEU A 67 -24.66 -6.04 -13.01
C LEU A 67 -24.27 -7.05 -11.92
N ALA A 68 -23.14 -6.85 -11.25
CA ALA A 68 -22.67 -7.74 -10.19
C ALA A 68 -23.63 -7.77 -8.98
N ASP A 69 -24.30 -6.67 -8.68
CA ASP A 69 -25.25 -6.58 -7.57
C ASP A 69 -26.60 -7.26 -7.85
N ARG A 70 -26.95 -7.49 -9.12
CA ARG A 70 -28.24 -8.09 -9.51
C ARG A 70 -28.24 -9.61 -9.49
N PHE A 71 -27.07 -10.23 -9.65
CA PHE A 71 -26.95 -11.69 -9.73
C PHE A 71 -26.18 -12.24 -8.54
N ASP A 72 -26.33 -13.54 -8.30
CA ASP A 72 -25.55 -14.24 -7.28
C ASP A 72 -24.05 -14.17 -7.65
N ARG A 73 -23.25 -13.64 -6.72
CA ARG A 73 -21.80 -13.44 -6.86
C ARG A 73 -21.09 -14.75 -7.21
N ARG A 74 -21.50 -15.86 -6.61
CA ARG A 74 -20.92 -17.19 -6.91
C ARG A 74 -21.18 -17.57 -8.36
N LYS A 75 -22.41 -17.35 -8.85
CA LYS A 75 -22.76 -17.67 -10.24
C LYS A 75 -22.00 -16.78 -11.22
N ILE A 76 -21.89 -15.48 -10.94
CA ILE A 76 -21.09 -14.55 -11.75
C ILE A 76 -19.64 -15.05 -11.85
N MET A 77 -19.03 -15.37 -10.71
CA MET A 77 -17.63 -15.82 -10.68
C MET A 77 -17.43 -17.11 -11.49
N VAL A 78 -18.29 -18.12 -11.29
CA VAL A 78 -18.20 -19.41 -12.02
C VAL A 78 -18.40 -19.22 -13.52
N VAL A 79 -19.43 -18.48 -13.93
CA VAL A 79 -19.72 -18.25 -15.37
C VAL A 79 -18.59 -17.46 -16.02
N CYS A 80 -18.09 -16.41 -15.36
CA CYS A 80 -16.99 -15.60 -15.90
C CYS A 80 -15.71 -16.42 -16.04
N ASP A 81 -15.34 -17.22 -15.03
CA ASP A 81 -14.12 -18.03 -15.10
C ASP A 81 -14.24 -19.15 -16.15
N LEU A 82 -15.42 -19.76 -16.30
CA LEU A 82 -15.66 -20.73 -17.37
C LEU A 82 -15.57 -20.10 -18.77
N LEU A 83 -16.17 -18.92 -18.95
CA LEU A 83 -16.08 -18.16 -20.20
C LEU A 83 -14.63 -17.76 -20.51
N ARG A 84 -13.87 -17.26 -19.53
CA ARG A 84 -12.44 -16.94 -19.72
C ARG A 84 -11.64 -18.17 -20.10
N GLY A 85 -11.85 -19.29 -19.40
CA GLY A 85 -11.20 -20.56 -19.71
C GLY A 85 -11.46 -21.01 -21.15
N GLY A 86 -12.74 -20.99 -21.57
CA GLY A 86 -13.14 -21.30 -22.94
C GLY A 86 -12.56 -20.34 -23.98
N LEU A 87 -12.54 -19.04 -23.70
CA LEU A 87 -11.96 -18.02 -24.58
C LEU A 87 -10.45 -18.24 -24.78
N PHE A 88 -9.68 -18.49 -23.71
CA PHE A 88 -8.26 -18.79 -23.85
C PHE A 88 -8.00 -20.08 -24.64
N ILE A 89 -8.77 -21.14 -24.38
CA ILE A 89 -8.68 -22.38 -25.17
C ILE A 89 -9.02 -22.11 -26.64
N SER A 90 -10.01 -21.26 -26.92
CA SER A 90 -10.37 -20.91 -28.29
C SER A 90 -9.27 -20.14 -29.03
N ILE A 91 -8.48 -19.30 -28.35
CA ILE A 91 -7.33 -18.61 -28.93
C ILE A 91 -6.31 -19.62 -29.44
N ALA A 92 -6.04 -20.65 -28.64
CA ALA A 92 -5.12 -21.72 -28.97
C ALA A 92 -5.60 -22.59 -30.16
N LEU A 93 -6.92 -22.75 -30.34
CA LEU A 93 -7.50 -23.55 -31.42
C LEU A 93 -7.62 -22.79 -32.75
N VAL A 94 -8.02 -21.51 -32.70
CA VAL A 94 -8.24 -20.69 -33.90
C VAL A 94 -6.91 -20.21 -34.49
N GLY A 95 -5.93 -19.87 -33.65
CA GLY A 95 -4.58 -19.51 -34.10
C GLY A 95 -4.50 -18.24 -34.95
N THR A 96 -5.43 -17.29 -34.80
CA THR A 96 -5.39 -16.00 -35.53
C THR A 96 -5.23 -14.80 -34.60
N ALA A 97 -4.44 -13.80 -35.03
CA ALA A 97 -4.18 -12.60 -34.24
C ALA A 97 -5.46 -11.79 -33.96
N TRP A 98 -6.37 -11.68 -34.94
CA TRP A 98 -7.65 -10.99 -34.77
C TRP A 98 -8.52 -11.63 -33.70
N TRP A 99 -8.67 -12.96 -33.73
CA TRP A 99 -9.43 -13.66 -32.70
C TRP A 99 -8.77 -13.55 -31.33
N LEU A 100 -7.43 -13.56 -31.25
CA LEU A 100 -6.70 -13.34 -30.01
C LEU A 100 -7.09 -12.01 -29.36
N PHE A 101 -7.11 -10.90 -30.11
CA PHE A 101 -7.49 -9.60 -29.57
C PHE A 101 -8.97 -9.52 -29.16
N ILE A 102 -9.86 -10.11 -29.96
CA ILE A 102 -11.30 -10.17 -29.64
C ILE A 102 -11.53 -10.99 -28.36
N ALA A 103 -10.95 -12.18 -28.28
CA ALA A 103 -11.06 -13.05 -27.13
C ALA A 103 -10.46 -12.41 -25.87
N ASN A 104 -9.30 -11.73 -25.99
CA ASN A 104 -8.70 -11.01 -24.87
C ASN A 104 -9.58 -9.85 -24.37
N PHE A 105 -10.23 -9.12 -25.28
CA PHE A 105 -11.22 -8.10 -24.93
C PHE A 105 -12.43 -8.71 -24.20
N LEU A 106 -12.97 -9.83 -24.67
CA LEU A 106 -14.09 -10.54 -24.02
C LEU A 106 -13.70 -11.10 -22.64
N VAL A 107 -12.47 -11.57 -22.48
CA VAL A 107 -11.89 -11.97 -21.19
C VAL A 107 -11.88 -10.76 -20.24
N GLY A 108 -11.47 -9.59 -20.71
CA GLY A 108 -11.51 -8.34 -19.95
C GLY A 108 -12.93 -7.91 -19.55
N CYS A 109 -13.93 -8.11 -20.41
CA CYS A 109 -15.34 -7.91 -20.06
C CYS A 109 -15.77 -8.84 -18.90
N CYS A 110 -15.35 -10.11 -18.94
CA CYS A 110 -15.60 -11.05 -17.85
C CYS A 110 -14.87 -10.64 -16.55
N ALA A 111 -13.65 -10.10 -16.65
CA ALA A 111 -12.88 -9.57 -15.50
C ALA A 111 -13.63 -8.45 -14.77
N MET A 112 -14.30 -7.60 -15.54
CA MET A 112 -15.02 -6.47 -15.00
C MET A 112 -16.23 -6.83 -14.12
N LEU A 113 -16.86 -7.99 -14.39
CA LEU A 113 -17.96 -8.52 -13.56
C LEU A 113 -17.44 -9.29 -12.34
N TRP A 114 -16.29 -9.95 -12.49
CA TRP A 114 -15.74 -10.84 -11.48
C TRP A 114 -15.07 -10.09 -10.32
N ILE A 115 -14.35 -8.98 -10.59
CA ILE A 115 -13.64 -8.22 -9.54
C ILE A 115 -14.63 -7.66 -8.50
N PRO A 116 -15.73 -6.96 -8.88
CA PRO A 116 -16.72 -6.48 -7.90
C PRO A 116 -17.43 -7.61 -7.15
N ALA A 117 -17.69 -8.74 -7.83
CA ALA A 117 -18.28 -9.93 -7.21
C ALA A 117 -17.37 -10.51 -6.11
N LYS A 118 -16.05 -10.55 -6.36
CA LYS A 118 -15.03 -10.92 -5.36
C LYS A 118 -14.98 -9.91 -4.22
N ASP A 119 -14.78 -8.63 -4.52
CA ASP A 119 -14.52 -7.59 -3.51
C ASP A 119 -15.70 -7.43 -2.56
N SER A 120 -16.93 -7.51 -3.08
CA SER A 120 -18.14 -7.48 -2.25
C SER A 120 -18.34 -8.74 -1.40
N ALA A 121 -17.70 -9.87 -1.75
CA ALA A 121 -17.75 -11.10 -0.97
C ALA A 121 -16.79 -11.08 0.23
N VAL A 122 -15.66 -10.36 0.14
CA VAL A 122 -14.62 -10.36 1.19
C VAL A 122 -15.16 -9.97 2.58
N PRO A 123 -15.94 -8.88 2.76
CA PRO A 123 -16.44 -8.49 4.08
C PRO A 123 -17.32 -9.56 4.74
N ASN A 124 -18.09 -10.30 3.94
CA ASN A 124 -19.00 -11.34 4.43
C ASN A 124 -18.26 -12.60 4.91
N LEU A 125 -16.99 -12.77 4.54
CA LEU A 125 -16.17 -13.92 4.96
C LEU A 125 -15.34 -13.64 6.21
N LEU A 126 -15.27 -12.38 6.64
CA LEU A 126 -14.47 -11.94 7.77
C LEU A 126 -15.32 -11.86 9.04
N ARG A 127 -14.68 -12.04 10.20
CA ARG A 127 -15.37 -12.08 11.49
C ARG A 127 -15.65 -10.68 12.04
N ARG A 128 -14.81 -9.70 11.70
CA ARG A 128 -14.92 -8.33 12.19
C ARG A 128 -14.69 -7.32 11.04
N PRO A 129 -15.35 -6.14 11.03
CA PRO A 129 -15.27 -5.17 9.93
C PRO A 129 -13.87 -4.55 9.73
N ASP A 130 -13.10 -4.37 10.80
CA ASP A 130 -11.71 -3.88 10.81
C ASP A 130 -10.76 -4.79 10.02
N GLN A 131 -11.10 -6.08 9.87
CA GLN A 131 -10.27 -7.04 9.15
C GLN A 131 -10.28 -6.82 7.63
N VAL A 132 -11.26 -6.08 7.10
CA VAL A 132 -11.43 -5.86 5.65
C VAL A 132 -10.22 -5.13 5.06
N GLU A 133 -9.67 -4.14 5.78
CA GLU A 133 -8.51 -3.39 5.30
C GLU A 133 -7.27 -4.29 5.19
N THR A 134 -6.96 -5.04 6.25
CA THR A 134 -5.86 -6.02 6.24
C THR A 134 -6.06 -7.08 5.15
N ALA A 135 -7.30 -7.53 4.92
CA ALA A 135 -7.62 -8.48 3.87
C ALA A 135 -7.39 -7.90 2.46
N ASN A 136 -7.76 -6.64 2.23
CA ASN A 136 -7.52 -5.95 0.97
C ASN A 136 -6.02 -5.74 0.73
N GLN A 137 -5.26 -5.34 1.74
CA GLN A 137 -3.80 -5.21 1.65
C GLN A 137 -3.13 -6.56 1.31
N LEU A 138 -3.54 -7.65 1.96
CA LEU A 138 -3.06 -8.99 1.64
C LEU A 138 -3.44 -9.42 0.22
N GLY A 139 -4.62 -8.99 -0.25
CA GLY A 139 -5.07 -9.16 -1.63
C GLY A 139 -4.14 -8.47 -2.62
N LEU A 140 -3.76 -7.22 -2.38
CA LEU A 140 -2.84 -6.46 -3.23
C LEU A 140 -1.46 -7.12 -3.33
N VAL A 141 -0.89 -7.55 -2.20
CA VAL A 141 0.42 -8.24 -2.17
C VAL A 141 0.36 -9.55 -2.95
N MET A 142 -0.75 -10.26 -2.87
CA MET A 142 -0.94 -11.50 -3.64
C MET A 142 -1.08 -11.19 -5.14
N THR A 143 -1.96 -10.28 -5.56
CA THR A 143 -2.23 -9.99 -6.97
C THR A 143 -1.04 -9.36 -7.69
N TYR A 144 -0.33 -8.42 -7.06
CA TYR A 144 0.76 -7.66 -7.69
C TYR A 144 2.17 -8.10 -7.27
N GLY A 145 2.30 -8.96 -6.26
CA GLY A 145 3.59 -9.52 -5.85
C GLY A 145 3.68 -11.00 -6.19
N ILE A 146 3.06 -11.85 -5.35
CA ILE A 146 3.24 -13.30 -5.39
C ILE A 146 2.78 -13.88 -6.74
N SER A 147 1.57 -13.51 -7.20
CA SER A 147 1.00 -14.05 -8.43
C SER A 147 1.76 -13.64 -9.69
N VAL A 148 2.40 -12.47 -9.70
CA VAL A 148 3.23 -12.06 -10.85
C VAL A 148 4.45 -12.94 -10.96
N ILE A 149 5.17 -13.14 -9.84
CA ILE A 149 6.37 -13.98 -9.80
C ILE A 149 6.02 -15.42 -10.18
N SER A 150 4.92 -15.96 -9.63
CA SER A 150 4.43 -17.30 -9.99
C SER A 150 4.02 -17.40 -11.45
N GLY A 151 3.30 -16.41 -12.00
CA GLY A 151 2.86 -16.40 -13.40
C GLY A 151 4.02 -16.26 -14.38
N ALA A 152 4.96 -15.35 -14.11
CA ALA A 152 6.17 -15.18 -14.91
C ALA A 152 7.11 -16.39 -14.80
N GLY A 153 7.24 -16.98 -13.61
CA GLY A 153 7.99 -18.22 -13.40
C GLY A 153 7.38 -19.39 -14.17
N LEU A 154 6.06 -19.56 -14.11
CA LEU A 154 5.35 -20.58 -14.88
C LEU A 154 5.51 -20.37 -16.39
N TYR A 155 5.40 -19.13 -16.88
CA TYR A 155 5.67 -18.79 -18.27
C TYR A 155 7.12 -19.12 -18.67
N SER A 156 8.11 -18.76 -17.85
CA SER A 156 9.53 -19.03 -18.10
C SER A 156 9.82 -20.53 -18.13
N LEU A 157 9.18 -21.31 -17.28
CA LEU A 157 9.28 -22.78 -17.28
C LEU A 157 8.73 -23.37 -18.58
N ILE A 158 7.54 -22.93 -19.01
CA ILE A 158 6.89 -23.42 -20.24
C ILE A 158 7.68 -22.99 -21.49
N SER A 159 8.03 -21.71 -21.59
CA SER A 159 8.75 -21.14 -22.73
C SER A 159 10.20 -21.63 -22.85
N GLY A 160 10.82 -22.05 -21.74
CA GLY A 160 12.20 -22.58 -21.72
C GLY A 160 12.33 -24.05 -22.15
N ILE A 161 11.23 -24.81 -22.25
CA ILE A 161 11.23 -26.24 -22.62
C ILE A 161 12.05 -26.56 -23.89
N PRO A 162 11.97 -25.78 -25.01
CA PRO A 162 12.77 -26.05 -26.20
C PRO A 162 14.26 -26.00 -25.94
N GLY A 163 14.70 -25.03 -25.14
CA GLY A 163 16.10 -24.85 -24.77
C GLY A 163 16.59 -25.98 -23.89
N TYR A 164 15.81 -26.39 -22.88
CA TYR A 164 16.17 -27.50 -21.99
C TYR A 164 16.26 -28.84 -22.72
N LEU A 165 15.35 -29.08 -23.67
CA LEU A 165 15.29 -30.33 -24.43
C LEU A 165 16.09 -30.29 -25.74
N HIS A 166 16.80 -29.19 -26.02
CA HIS A 166 17.56 -28.97 -27.26
C HIS A 166 16.70 -29.15 -28.53
N LEU A 167 15.41 -28.84 -28.44
CA LEU A 167 14.45 -28.94 -29.55
C LEU A 167 14.45 -27.63 -30.34
N GLN A 168 15.32 -27.52 -31.33
CA GLN A 168 15.37 -26.35 -32.23
C GLN A 168 14.46 -26.56 -33.45
N ASN A 169 13.18 -26.19 -33.33
CA ASN A 169 12.26 -26.12 -34.47
C ASN A 169 11.19 -25.03 -34.22
N THR A 170 10.95 -24.17 -35.22
CA THR A 170 10.02 -23.04 -35.13
C THR A 170 8.58 -23.49 -34.83
N ASP A 171 8.17 -24.66 -35.33
CA ASP A 171 6.86 -25.26 -35.06
C ASP A 171 6.69 -25.67 -33.59
N ILE A 172 7.77 -26.10 -32.94
CA ILE A 172 7.75 -26.53 -31.53
C ILE A 172 7.56 -25.32 -30.63
N GLU A 173 8.24 -24.22 -30.93
CA GLU A 173 8.09 -23.00 -30.16
C GLU A 173 6.70 -22.35 -30.32
N PHE A 174 6.10 -22.38 -31.52
CA PHE A 174 4.70 -21.96 -31.71
C PHE A 174 3.74 -22.83 -30.89
N ARG A 175 3.94 -24.16 -30.91
CA ARG A 175 3.18 -25.09 -30.07
C ARG A 175 3.31 -24.78 -28.58
N ILE A 176 4.47 -24.32 -28.13
CA ILE A 176 4.71 -23.99 -26.72
C ILE A 176 4.03 -22.70 -26.28
N ALA A 177 4.03 -21.67 -27.14
CA ALA A 177 3.22 -20.47 -26.89
C ALA A 177 1.73 -20.83 -26.77
N THR A 178 1.24 -21.73 -27.65
CA THR A 178 -0.13 -22.26 -27.61
C THR A 178 -0.40 -23.07 -26.34
N ILE A 179 0.55 -23.91 -25.89
CA ILE A 179 0.46 -24.66 -24.63
C ILE A 179 0.35 -23.70 -23.43
N ALA A 180 1.12 -22.61 -23.39
CA ALA A 180 1.03 -21.62 -22.32
C ALA A 180 -0.38 -21.00 -22.24
N VAL A 181 -0.99 -20.69 -23.38
CA VAL A 181 -2.37 -20.19 -23.46
C VAL A 181 -3.39 -21.25 -23.04
N MET A 182 -3.20 -22.52 -23.40
CA MET A 182 -4.06 -23.62 -22.95
C MET A 182 -3.97 -23.86 -21.44
N VAL A 183 -2.76 -23.86 -20.88
CA VAL A 183 -2.54 -23.94 -19.43
C VAL A 183 -3.29 -22.81 -18.73
N ASN A 184 -3.21 -21.59 -19.27
CA ASN A 184 -3.96 -20.47 -18.73
C ASN A 184 -5.48 -20.71 -18.75
N GLY A 185 -6.02 -21.23 -19.86
CA GLY A 185 -7.44 -21.64 -19.92
C GLY A 185 -7.81 -22.67 -18.85
N ALA A 186 -6.96 -23.66 -18.64
CA ALA A 186 -7.16 -24.69 -17.61
C ALA A 186 -7.13 -24.13 -16.19
N LEU A 187 -6.31 -23.09 -15.90
CA LEU A 187 -6.30 -22.41 -14.61
C LEU A 187 -7.66 -21.77 -14.30
N TYR A 188 -8.28 -21.08 -15.26
CA TYR A 188 -9.62 -20.48 -15.04
C TYR A 188 -10.72 -21.54 -14.94
N VAL A 189 -10.68 -22.62 -15.73
CA VAL A 189 -11.63 -23.73 -15.57
C VAL A 189 -11.50 -24.35 -14.17
N THR A 190 -10.26 -24.54 -13.70
CA THR A 190 -9.98 -25.02 -12.34
C THR A 190 -10.51 -24.06 -11.28
N SER A 191 -10.34 -22.74 -11.48
CA SER A 191 -10.95 -21.72 -10.62
C SER A 191 -12.47 -21.86 -10.58
N ALA A 192 -13.13 -21.97 -11.72
CA ALA A 192 -14.58 -22.10 -11.82
C ALA A 192 -15.08 -23.33 -11.03
N ILE A 193 -14.39 -24.47 -11.15
CA ILE A 193 -14.70 -25.70 -10.40
C ILE A 193 -14.49 -25.49 -8.90
N LEU A 194 -13.39 -24.86 -8.48
CA LEU A 194 -13.11 -24.59 -7.07
C LEU A 194 -14.16 -23.66 -6.44
N VAL A 195 -14.56 -22.59 -7.13
CA VAL A 195 -15.64 -21.69 -6.67
C VAL A 195 -16.97 -22.43 -6.62
N ALA A 196 -17.24 -23.27 -7.63
CA ALA A 196 -18.47 -24.06 -7.69
C ALA A 196 -18.54 -25.16 -6.61
N VAL A 197 -17.44 -25.75 -6.16
CA VAL A 197 -17.49 -26.88 -5.20
C VAL A 197 -17.14 -26.46 -3.77
N ARG A 198 -16.16 -25.57 -3.60
CA ARG A 198 -15.51 -25.33 -2.30
C ARG A 198 -15.98 -24.08 -1.57
N ILE A 199 -16.75 -23.19 -2.19
CA ILE A 199 -17.16 -21.92 -1.56
C ILE A 199 -18.68 -21.67 -1.65
N PRO A 200 -19.52 -22.52 -1.01
CA PRO A 200 -20.96 -22.31 -0.97
C PRO A 200 -21.36 -21.03 -0.22
N GLU A 201 -20.51 -20.55 0.69
CA GLU A 201 -20.76 -19.39 1.54
C GLU A 201 -20.93 -18.07 0.75
N LEU A 202 -20.49 -18.01 -0.51
CA LEU A 202 -20.68 -16.84 -1.40
C LEU A 202 -22.13 -16.60 -1.83
N SER A 203 -22.98 -17.63 -1.79
CA SER A 203 -24.40 -17.53 -2.17
C SER A 203 -25.27 -17.02 -1.01
N GLY A 204 -24.69 -16.87 0.19
CA GLY A 204 -25.40 -16.49 1.41
C GLY A 204 -25.45 -14.97 1.65
N ARG A 205 -26.67 -14.44 1.76
CA ARG A 205 -27.03 -13.04 2.06
C ARG A 205 -26.67 -12.04 0.96
N ILE A 206 -27.63 -11.84 0.07
CA ILE A 206 -27.90 -10.51 -0.49
C ILE A 206 -28.32 -9.64 0.71
N SER A 207 -27.36 -9.09 1.46
CA SER A 207 -27.66 -7.91 2.26
C SER A 207 -28.03 -6.85 1.24
N ARG A 208 -29.33 -6.69 0.98
CA ARG A 208 -29.89 -5.47 0.42
C ARG A 208 -29.50 -4.38 1.40
N ALA A 209 -28.30 -3.81 1.23
CA ALA A 209 -28.04 -2.49 1.76
C ALA A 209 -29.19 -1.64 1.21
N LYS A 210 -30.06 -1.14 2.10
CA LYS A 210 -31.09 -0.19 1.69
C LYS A 210 -30.34 0.89 0.91
N PRO A 211 -30.69 1.17 -0.35
CA PRO A 211 -30.06 2.25 -1.06
C PRO A 211 -30.27 3.49 -0.20
N VAL A 212 -29.17 4.10 0.25
CA VAL A 212 -29.24 5.41 0.88
C VAL A 212 -29.96 6.29 -0.13
N LYS A 213 -31.13 6.81 0.26
CA LYS A 213 -31.88 7.77 -0.55
C LYS A 213 -31.03 9.03 -0.62
N GLY A 214 -30.21 9.11 -1.65
CA GLY A 214 -29.29 10.19 -1.94
C GLY A 214 -28.82 10.00 -3.37
N GLU A 215 -29.61 10.54 -4.28
CA GLU A 215 -29.33 10.85 -5.69
C GLU A 215 -28.50 9.83 -6.48
N ARG A 216 -29.17 9.14 -7.41
CA ARG A 216 -28.51 8.54 -8.59
C ARG A 216 -28.03 9.68 -9.49
N GLU A 217 -27.02 10.41 -9.06
CA GLU A 217 -26.26 11.27 -9.95
C GLU A 217 -25.57 10.38 -11.00
N GLY A 218 -25.71 10.73 -12.27
CA GLY A 218 -25.11 9.95 -13.37
C GLY A 218 -23.59 9.84 -13.21
N PHE A 219 -22.97 8.80 -13.80
CA PHE A 219 -21.52 8.59 -13.79
C PHE A 219 -20.74 9.86 -14.13
N PHE A 220 -21.24 10.66 -15.08
CA PHE A 220 -20.63 11.91 -15.48
C PHE A 220 -20.65 12.98 -14.38
N ALA A 221 -21.72 13.06 -13.58
CA ALA A 221 -21.79 13.93 -12.41
C ALA A 221 -20.80 13.44 -11.34
N MET A 222 -20.74 12.14 -11.07
CA MET A 222 -19.76 11.56 -10.14
C MET A 222 -18.30 11.81 -10.58
N LEU A 223 -18.00 11.70 -11.88
CA LEU A 223 -16.68 11.97 -12.45
C LEU A 223 -16.33 13.46 -12.34
N ARG A 224 -17.29 14.33 -12.67
CA ARG A 224 -17.15 15.79 -12.54
C ARG A 224 -16.90 16.20 -11.09
N ASP A 225 -17.64 15.63 -10.15
CA ASP A 225 -17.56 15.99 -8.73
C ASP A 225 -16.27 15.45 -8.11
N GLY A 226 -15.84 14.25 -8.49
CA GLY A 226 -14.52 13.72 -8.11
C GLY A 226 -13.36 14.54 -8.69
N LEU A 227 -13.44 15.00 -9.95
CA LEU A 227 -12.45 15.92 -10.54
C LEU A 227 -12.45 17.29 -9.85
N ARG A 228 -13.63 17.83 -9.54
CA ARG A 228 -13.78 19.10 -8.82
C ARG A 228 -13.22 19.02 -7.40
N PHE A 229 -13.44 17.90 -6.72
CA PHE A 229 -12.88 17.62 -5.41
C PHE A 229 -11.35 17.50 -5.47
N ALA A 230 -10.82 16.71 -6.41
CA ALA A 230 -9.39 16.56 -6.64
C ALA A 230 -8.70 17.90 -6.97
N GLY A 231 -9.41 18.84 -7.60
CA GLY A 231 -8.87 20.18 -7.86
C GLY A 231 -8.85 21.12 -6.64
N ARG A 232 -9.70 20.88 -5.64
CA ARG A 232 -9.87 21.75 -4.46
C ARG A 232 -8.93 21.38 -3.31
N THR A 233 -8.71 20.09 -3.07
CA THR A 233 -7.86 19.62 -1.97
C THR A 233 -6.41 19.46 -2.45
N PRO A 234 -5.44 20.18 -1.86
CA PRO A 234 -4.05 20.18 -2.35
C PRO A 234 -3.42 18.78 -2.27
N LEU A 235 -3.76 17.99 -1.24
CA LEU A 235 -3.32 16.61 -1.07
C LEU A 235 -3.78 15.71 -2.23
N VAL A 236 -5.08 15.72 -2.56
CA VAL A 236 -5.64 14.88 -3.62
C VAL A 236 -5.15 15.34 -4.98
N ARG A 237 -4.99 16.65 -5.19
CA ARG A 237 -4.39 17.21 -6.41
C ARG A 237 -2.97 16.70 -6.61
N GLY A 238 -2.15 16.77 -5.57
CA GLY A 238 -0.77 16.26 -5.58
C GLY A 238 -0.73 14.76 -5.85
N LEU A 239 -1.61 13.99 -5.20
CA LEU A 239 -1.74 12.55 -5.41
C LEU A 239 -2.08 12.21 -6.88
N VAL A 240 -3.10 12.87 -7.44
CA VAL A 240 -3.54 12.66 -8.83
C VAL A 240 -2.43 13.02 -9.80
N ILE A 241 -1.74 14.15 -9.61
CA ILE A 241 -0.63 14.57 -10.47
C ILE A 241 0.51 13.55 -10.43
N GLY A 242 0.91 13.11 -9.24
CA GLY A 242 1.97 12.11 -9.06
C GLY A 242 1.61 10.77 -9.71
N MET A 243 0.37 10.31 -9.50
CA MET A 243 -0.16 9.09 -10.11
C MET A 243 -0.18 9.15 -11.64
N VAL A 244 -0.61 10.27 -12.22
CA VAL A 244 -0.58 10.49 -13.68
C VAL A 244 0.86 10.37 -14.21
N GLY A 245 1.83 10.99 -13.55
CA GLY A 245 3.24 10.89 -13.94
C GLY A 245 3.81 9.48 -13.83
N ALA A 246 3.56 8.79 -12.72
CA ALA A 246 4.03 7.42 -12.50
C ALA A 246 3.43 6.44 -13.53
N PHE A 247 2.12 6.52 -13.79
CA PHE A 247 1.46 5.62 -14.74
C PHE A 247 1.73 5.98 -16.20
N ALA A 248 1.98 7.25 -16.52
CA ALA A 248 2.47 7.62 -17.86
C ALA A 248 3.84 6.99 -18.13
N ALA A 249 4.75 7.04 -17.15
CA ALA A 249 6.04 6.37 -17.27
C ALA A 249 5.91 4.84 -17.33
N ALA A 250 5.05 4.24 -16.50
CA ALA A 250 4.78 2.80 -16.57
C ALA A 250 4.22 2.38 -17.93
N GLY A 251 3.30 3.16 -18.51
CA GLY A 251 2.77 2.91 -19.85
C GLY A 251 3.86 3.00 -20.93
N ALA A 252 4.77 3.97 -20.83
CA ALA A 252 5.91 4.06 -21.74
C ALA A 252 6.87 2.87 -21.60
N VAL A 253 7.14 2.42 -20.37
CA VAL A 253 7.93 1.20 -20.11
C VAL A 253 7.26 -0.01 -20.75
N ILE A 254 5.96 -0.23 -20.51
CA ILE A 254 5.21 -1.35 -21.09
C ILE A 254 5.26 -1.29 -22.62
N GLY A 255 4.96 -0.13 -23.22
CA GLY A 255 4.92 0.01 -24.68
C GLY A 255 6.28 -0.12 -25.37
N THR A 256 7.38 0.05 -24.64
CA THR A 256 8.75 -0.07 -25.21
C THR A 256 9.52 -1.29 -24.72
N ALA A 257 9.01 -2.04 -23.74
CA ALA A 257 9.75 -3.10 -23.04
C ALA A 257 10.35 -4.15 -23.97
N LYS A 258 9.56 -4.65 -24.94
CA LYS A 258 10.01 -5.68 -25.89
C LYS A 258 11.10 -5.15 -26.82
N LEU A 259 10.90 -3.95 -27.36
CA LEU A 259 11.86 -3.30 -28.25
C LEU A 259 13.15 -2.93 -27.50
N TYR A 260 13.03 -2.51 -26.25
CA TYR A 260 14.17 -2.24 -25.38
C TYR A 260 14.97 -3.52 -25.08
N ALA A 261 14.30 -4.65 -24.80
CA ALA A 261 14.96 -5.94 -24.63
C ALA A 261 15.73 -6.39 -25.88
N ASN A 262 15.16 -6.17 -27.06
CA ASN A 262 15.83 -6.43 -28.34
C ASN A 262 17.06 -5.52 -28.55
N SER A 263 16.99 -4.24 -28.12
CA SER A 263 18.12 -3.31 -28.20
C SER A 263 19.31 -3.68 -27.30
N LEU A 264 19.09 -4.53 -26.29
CA LEU A 264 20.12 -5.10 -25.41
C LEU A 264 20.70 -6.42 -25.95
N LEU A 265 20.36 -6.80 -27.19
CA LEU A 265 20.84 -8.00 -27.89
C LEU A 265 20.42 -9.34 -27.25
N GLY A 266 19.41 -9.34 -26.38
CA GLY A 266 19.03 -10.54 -25.63
C GLY A 266 17.59 -11.02 -25.85
N GLY A 267 16.86 -10.43 -26.82
CA GLY A 267 15.60 -10.98 -27.32
C GLY A 267 14.53 -11.28 -26.25
N ASP A 268 13.81 -12.38 -26.45
CA ASP A 268 12.69 -12.84 -25.61
C ASP A 268 13.09 -13.17 -24.17
N SER A 269 14.29 -13.75 -23.98
CA SER A 269 14.79 -14.10 -22.66
C SER A 269 15.10 -12.86 -21.82
N THR A 270 15.67 -11.82 -22.45
CA THR A 270 15.89 -10.53 -21.78
C THR A 270 14.60 -9.84 -21.41
N PHE A 271 13.58 -9.87 -22.28
CA PHE A 271 12.26 -9.35 -21.95
C PHE A 271 11.69 -10.03 -20.70
N GLY A 272 11.76 -11.36 -20.62
CA GLY A 272 11.34 -12.13 -19.44
C GLY A 272 12.10 -11.73 -18.18
N LEU A 273 13.42 -11.59 -18.24
CA LEU A 273 14.26 -11.19 -17.10
C LEU A 273 13.95 -9.76 -16.61
N LEU A 274 13.80 -8.80 -17.52
CA LEU A 274 13.43 -7.42 -17.16
C LEU A 274 12.04 -7.36 -16.53
N PHE A 275 11.11 -8.18 -17.02
CA PHE A 275 9.77 -8.32 -16.46
C PHE A 275 9.82 -8.89 -15.04
N VAL A 276 10.57 -9.97 -14.81
CA VAL A 276 10.76 -10.52 -13.45
C VAL A 276 11.43 -9.48 -12.54
N ALA A 277 12.44 -8.76 -13.02
CA ALA A 277 13.14 -7.74 -12.24
C ALA A 277 12.20 -6.60 -11.79
N VAL A 278 11.38 -6.05 -12.68
CA VAL A 278 10.47 -4.94 -12.32
C VAL A 278 9.44 -5.36 -11.28
N PHE A 279 8.88 -6.56 -11.40
CA PHE A 279 7.85 -7.03 -10.47
C PHE A 279 8.41 -7.57 -9.16
N ALA A 280 9.60 -8.18 -9.17
CA ALA A 280 10.32 -8.50 -7.95
C ALA A 280 10.65 -7.22 -7.17
N GLY A 281 11.13 -6.18 -7.87
CA GLY A 281 11.27 -4.84 -7.35
C GLY A 281 9.97 -4.33 -6.72
N LEU A 282 8.87 -4.35 -7.47
CA LEU A 282 7.55 -3.89 -7.01
C LEU A 282 7.07 -4.61 -5.75
N ALA A 283 7.24 -5.93 -5.67
CA ALA A 283 6.89 -6.72 -4.48
C ALA A 283 7.72 -6.30 -3.27
N VAL A 284 9.04 -6.13 -3.43
CA VAL A 284 9.94 -5.64 -2.37
C VAL A 284 9.58 -4.22 -1.94
N GLY A 285 9.26 -3.34 -2.90
CA GLY A 285 8.81 -1.97 -2.66
C GLY A 285 7.54 -1.91 -1.82
N MET A 286 6.53 -2.69 -2.19
CA MET A 286 5.29 -2.82 -1.41
C MET A 286 5.55 -3.36 0.00
N ALA A 287 6.39 -4.38 0.15
CA ALA A 287 6.70 -4.98 1.45
C ALA A 287 7.50 -4.05 2.38
N THR A 288 8.28 -3.13 1.80
CA THR A 288 9.11 -2.16 2.55
C THR A 288 8.41 -0.83 2.80
N ALA A 289 7.33 -0.51 2.06
CA ALA A 289 6.61 0.75 2.19
C ALA A 289 6.13 1.06 3.62
N PRO A 290 5.52 0.12 4.39
CA PRO A 290 5.08 0.41 5.76
C PRO A 290 6.24 0.76 6.68
N ARG A 291 7.41 0.10 6.53
CA ARG A 291 8.61 0.39 7.32
C ARG A 291 9.24 1.73 6.95
N ALA A 292 9.23 2.08 5.67
CA ALA A 292 9.69 3.38 5.20
C ALA A 292 8.75 4.51 5.68
N ALA A 293 7.43 4.25 5.70
CA ALA A 293 6.41 5.19 6.17
C ALA A 293 6.53 5.51 7.68
N ARG A 294 7.15 4.62 8.47
CA ARG A 294 7.49 4.90 9.88
C ARG A 294 8.59 5.97 10.03
N ARG A 295 9.42 6.17 9.00
CA ARG A 295 10.55 7.12 9.02
C ARG A 295 10.26 8.41 8.27
N LEU A 296 9.47 8.33 7.20
CA LEU A 296 8.99 9.45 6.40
C LEU A 296 7.47 9.34 6.32
N THR A 297 6.72 10.40 6.61
CA THR A 297 5.24 10.37 6.51
C THR A 297 4.79 9.87 5.13
N TYR A 298 3.62 9.21 5.07
CA TYR A 298 3.07 8.64 3.82
C TYR A 298 3.05 9.67 2.67
N ASP A 299 2.75 10.93 2.97
CA ASP A 299 2.66 12.01 2.00
C ASP A 299 4.01 12.37 1.36
N ARG A 300 5.08 12.42 2.17
CA ARG A 300 6.46 12.64 1.69
C ARG A 300 6.95 11.44 0.89
N LEU A 301 6.70 10.25 1.42
CA LEU A 301 7.18 9.00 0.83
C LEU A 301 6.61 8.79 -0.58
N PHE A 302 5.34 9.15 -0.79
CA PHE A 302 4.69 9.06 -2.10
C PHE A 302 5.42 9.87 -3.18
N GLY A 303 5.64 11.17 -2.95
CA GLY A 303 6.31 12.03 -3.92
C GLY A 303 7.78 11.64 -4.17
N VAL A 304 8.53 11.36 -3.09
CA VAL A 304 9.95 10.97 -3.17
C VAL A 304 10.14 9.69 -3.97
N THR A 305 9.29 8.68 -3.75
CA THR A 305 9.40 7.40 -4.43
C THR A 305 9.09 7.51 -5.93
N ILE A 306 8.17 8.38 -6.34
CA ILE A 306 7.93 8.65 -7.77
C ILE A 306 9.14 9.31 -8.44
N VAL A 307 9.76 10.28 -7.76
CA VAL A 307 10.97 10.94 -8.26
C VAL A 307 12.12 9.94 -8.38
N LEU A 308 12.32 9.09 -7.37
CA LEU A 308 13.32 8.02 -7.41
C LEU A 308 13.03 6.98 -8.49
N ALA A 309 11.76 6.64 -8.73
CA ALA A 309 11.37 5.76 -9.84
C ALA A 309 11.74 6.38 -11.19
N GLY A 310 11.44 7.67 -11.39
CA GLY A 310 11.82 8.41 -12.59
C GLY A 310 13.34 8.52 -12.77
N ALA A 311 14.08 8.80 -11.69
CA ALA A 311 15.55 8.84 -11.73
C ALA A 311 16.15 7.47 -12.08
N SER A 312 15.59 6.39 -11.53
CA SER A 312 15.98 5.02 -11.86
C SER A 312 15.65 4.69 -13.33
N LEU A 313 14.53 5.21 -13.85
CA LEU A 313 14.15 5.05 -15.25
C LEU A 313 15.08 5.79 -16.22
N LEU A 314 15.68 6.93 -15.81
CA LEU A 314 16.75 7.56 -16.58
C LEU A 314 17.96 6.63 -16.73
N VAL A 315 18.33 5.92 -15.65
CA VAL A 315 19.42 4.92 -15.71
C VAL A 315 19.07 3.80 -16.68
N VAL A 316 17.82 3.32 -16.69
CA VAL A 316 17.35 2.34 -17.68
C VAL A 316 17.49 2.88 -19.10
N ALA A 317 17.11 4.14 -19.36
CA ALA A 317 17.18 4.74 -20.69
C ALA A 317 18.62 4.80 -21.26
N ILE A 318 19.63 4.94 -20.40
CA ILE A 318 21.04 5.04 -20.81
C ILE A 318 21.83 3.74 -20.62
N ALA A 319 21.22 2.69 -20.06
CA ALA A 319 21.95 1.48 -19.68
C ALA A 319 22.54 0.78 -20.92
N PRO A 320 23.88 0.61 -20.99
CA PRO A 320 24.53 -0.06 -22.12
C PRO A 320 24.54 -1.58 -21.97
N HIS A 321 24.41 -2.09 -20.73
CA HIS A 321 24.53 -3.51 -20.42
C HIS A 321 23.27 -4.03 -19.72
N LEU A 322 22.93 -5.30 -19.98
CA LEU A 322 21.77 -5.98 -19.40
C LEU A 322 21.77 -5.95 -17.87
N TRP A 323 22.90 -6.20 -17.21
CA TRP A 323 22.98 -6.22 -15.74
C TRP A 323 22.64 -4.87 -15.11
N VAL A 324 23.11 -3.77 -15.72
CA VAL A 324 22.78 -2.40 -15.28
C VAL A 324 21.28 -2.15 -15.47
N ALA A 325 20.72 -2.58 -16.61
CA ALA A 325 19.30 -2.47 -16.88
C ALA A 325 18.45 -3.28 -15.88
N LEU A 326 18.86 -4.50 -15.51
CA LEU A 326 18.15 -5.34 -14.54
C LEU A 326 18.09 -4.70 -13.16
N ILE A 327 19.21 -4.17 -12.66
CA ILE A 327 19.27 -3.50 -11.35
C ILE A 327 18.42 -2.22 -11.38
N ALA A 328 18.56 -1.40 -12.43
CA ALA A 328 17.81 -0.16 -12.56
C ALA A 328 16.30 -0.42 -12.68
N VAL A 329 15.88 -1.41 -13.46
CA VAL A 329 14.46 -1.80 -13.61
C VAL A 329 13.89 -2.37 -12.31
N ALA A 330 14.66 -3.15 -11.55
CA ALA A 330 14.26 -3.59 -10.23
C ALA A 330 14.06 -2.40 -9.26
N LEU A 331 14.93 -1.40 -9.34
CA LEU A 331 14.80 -0.17 -8.53
C LEU A 331 13.57 0.66 -8.95
N VAL A 332 13.31 0.81 -10.26
CA VAL A 332 12.06 1.40 -10.79
C VAL A 332 10.85 0.68 -10.19
N GLY A 333 10.86 -0.65 -10.25
CA GLY A 333 9.82 -1.51 -9.66
C GLY A 333 9.61 -1.23 -8.18
N GLY A 334 10.67 -1.24 -7.38
CA GLY A 334 10.60 -0.99 -5.93
C GLY A 334 10.06 0.39 -5.57
N CYS A 335 10.53 1.42 -6.25
CA CYS A 335 10.03 2.78 -6.06
C CYS A 335 8.57 2.91 -6.51
N ALA A 336 8.19 2.33 -7.66
CA ALA A 336 6.81 2.34 -8.14
C ALA A 336 5.85 1.55 -7.23
N GLY A 337 6.28 0.40 -6.71
CA GLY A 337 5.50 -0.40 -5.77
C GLY A 337 5.25 0.32 -4.43
N MET A 338 6.27 1.01 -3.93
CA MET A 338 6.15 1.85 -2.74
C MET A 338 5.21 3.03 -2.97
N ALA A 339 5.35 3.74 -4.10
CA ALA A 339 4.45 4.84 -4.49
C ALA A 339 3.00 4.37 -4.66
N PHE A 340 2.79 3.19 -5.27
CA PHE A 340 1.46 2.64 -5.50
C PHE A 340 0.75 2.28 -4.19
N LEU A 341 1.45 1.59 -3.28
CA LEU A 341 0.87 1.24 -1.98
C LEU A 341 0.59 2.48 -1.13
N THR A 342 1.57 3.39 -1.02
CA THR A 342 1.39 4.64 -0.26
C THR A 342 0.26 5.50 -0.81
N GLY A 343 0.14 5.63 -2.13
CA GLY A 343 -0.95 6.36 -2.78
C GLY A 343 -2.33 5.77 -2.45
N LEU A 344 -2.48 4.44 -2.48
CA LEU A 344 -3.71 3.78 -2.07
C LEU A 344 -4.03 3.97 -0.59
N THR A 345 -3.01 3.91 0.28
CA THR A 345 -3.16 4.13 1.73
C THR A 345 -3.61 5.55 2.02
N ILE A 346 -3.04 6.57 1.36
CA ILE A 346 -3.43 7.98 1.54
C ILE A 346 -4.91 8.19 1.22
N VAL A 347 -5.40 7.61 0.10
CA VAL A 347 -6.83 7.67 -0.25
C VAL A 347 -7.68 6.92 0.77
N GLY A 348 -7.17 5.81 1.28
CA GLY A 348 -7.86 4.96 2.24
C GLY A 348 -8.03 5.57 3.62
N SER A 349 -7.04 6.31 4.11
CA SER A 349 -7.01 6.85 5.48
C SER A 349 -7.45 8.30 5.60
N LYS A 350 -7.24 9.14 4.58
CA LYS A 350 -7.49 10.60 4.66
C LYS A 350 -8.76 11.08 3.94
N VAL A 351 -9.50 10.20 3.24
CA VAL A 351 -10.74 10.57 2.55
C VAL A 351 -11.95 10.09 3.35
N GLU A 352 -12.84 11.01 3.72
CA GLU A 352 -14.08 10.73 4.44
C GLU A 352 -14.88 9.56 3.82
N ASP A 353 -15.43 8.70 4.68
CA ASP A 353 -16.10 7.44 4.29
C ASP A 353 -17.20 7.64 3.22
N ALA A 354 -17.90 8.78 3.23
CA ALA A 354 -18.94 9.12 2.25
C ALA A 354 -18.40 9.35 0.82
N MET A 355 -17.17 9.85 0.70
CA MET A 355 -16.52 10.21 -0.58
C MET A 355 -15.41 9.24 -0.98
N ARG A 356 -14.97 8.37 -0.07
CA ARG A 356 -13.89 7.38 -0.27
C ARG A 356 -14.13 6.50 -1.49
N GLY A 357 -15.31 5.88 -1.60
CA GLY A 357 -15.66 5.00 -2.72
C GLY A 357 -15.63 5.69 -4.08
N ARG A 358 -16.13 6.94 -4.15
CA ARG A 358 -16.15 7.74 -5.38
C ARG A 358 -14.75 8.16 -5.80
N THR A 359 -13.94 8.58 -4.84
CA THR A 359 -12.55 9.03 -5.06
C THR A 359 -11.66 7.87 -5.52
N VAL A 360 -11.78 6.70 -4.89
CA VAL A 360 -11.07 5.48 -5.32
C VAL A 360 -11.46 5.09 -6.75
N ALA A 361 -12.76 5.08 -7.07
CA ALA A 361 -13.23 4.73 -8.40
C ALA A 361 -12.76 5.71 -9.49
N LEU A 362 -12.78 7.01 -9.19
CA LEU A 362 -12.23 8.06 -10.05
C LEU A 362 -10.74 7.82 -10.32
N ILE A 363 -9.96 7.65 -9.25
CA ILE A 363 -8.51 7.44 -9.34
C ILE A 363 -8.21 6.19 -10.16
N GLN A 364 -8.83 5.04 -9.85
CA GLN A 364 -8.59 3.80 -10.59
C GLN A 364 -8.96 3.91 -12.09
N SER A 365 -10.04 4.63 -12.41
CA SER A 365 -10.44 4.87 -13.80
C SER A 365 -9.42 5.76 -14.52
N LEU A 366 -8.98 6.83 -13.87
CA LEU A 366 -7.95 7.73 -14.39
C LEU A 366 -6.63 6.99 -14.65
N LEU A 367 -6.19 6.15 -13.70
CA LEU A 367 -4.98 5.34 -13.84
C LEU A 367 -5.04 4.43 -15.08
N LYS A 368 -6.18 3.77 -15.33
CA LYS A 368 -6.37 2.92 -16.51
C LYS A 368 -6.33 3.73 -17.81
N VAL A 369 -6.97 4.90 -17.83
CA VAL A 369 -6.96 5.79 -19.00
C VAL A 369 -5.55 6.28 -19.32
N VAL A 370 -4.81 6.75 -18.30
CA VAL A 370 -3.42 7.21 -18.48
C VAL A 370 -2.54 6.07 -18.98
N LEU A 371 -2.68 4.88 -18.39
CA LEU A 371 -1.92 3.70 -18.81
C LEU A 371 -2.24 3.29 -20.26
N PHE A 372 -3.52 3.32 -20.64
CA PHE A 372 -4.00 3.05 -22.00
C PHE A 372 -3.40 4.04 -23.00
N VAL A 373 -3.52 5.34 -22.74
CA VAL A 373 -2.98 6.37 -23.63
C VAL A 373 -1.45 6.26 -23.75
N ALA A 374 -0.73 6.12 -22.63
CA ALA A 374 0.73 6.08 -22.63
C ALA A 374 1.29 4.81 -23.29
N SER A 375 0.71 3.63 -23.02
CA SER A 375 1.13 2.36 -23.63
C SER A 375 0.83 2.27 -25.12
N GLY A 376 -0.21 2.96 -25.61
CA GLY A 376 -0.49 3.08 -27.05
C GLY A 376 0.39 4.14 -27.74
N ALA A 377 0.64 5.27 -27.08
CA ALA A 377 1.46 6.35 -27.61
C ALA A 377 2.96 5.99 -27.70
N ALA A 378 3.48 5.21 -26.76
CA ALA A 378 4.91 4.92 -26.72
C ALA A 378 5.43 4.14 -27.95
N PRO A 379 4.81 3.03 -28.40
CA PRO A 379 5.23 2.37 -29.64
C PRO A 379 5.00 3.23 -30.89
N LEU A 380 3.97 4.10 -30.91
CA LEU A 380 3.79 5.08 -31.98
C LEU A 380 4.97 6.05 -32.07
N LEU A 381 5.43 6.58 -30.93
CA LEU A 381 6.60 7.45 -30.89
C LEU A 381 7.88 6.72 -31.30
N VAL A 382 8.03 5.46 -30.91
CA VAL A 382 9.18 4.63 -31.29
C VAL A 382 9.17 4.31 -32.80
N SER A 383 8.01 4.04 -33.39
CA SER A 383 7.89 3.67 -34.81
C SER A 383 8.16 4.83 -35.78
N LEU A 384 8.07 6.08 -35.31
CA LEU A 384 8.37 7.27 -36.11
C LEU A 384 9.87 7.48 -36.38
N ILE A 385 10.76 6.82 -35.64
CA ILE A 385 12.21 7.02 -35.72
C ILE A 385 12.86 5.71 -36.21
N GLN A 386 13.63 5.80 -37.30
CA GLN A 386 14.31 4.63 -37.88
C GLN A 386 15.46 4.12 -37.01
N ARG A 387 15.62 2.79 -36.96
CA ARG A 387 16.75 2.12 -36.29
C ARG A 387 18.07 2.55 -36.93
N ARG A 388 19.04 2.97 -36.12
CA ARG A 388 20.42 3.22 -36.58
C ARG A 388 21.41 2.45 -35.72
N THR A 389 22.30 1.70 -36.35
CA THR A 389 23.46 1.10 -35.69
C THR A 389 24.58 2.13 -35.62
N VAL A 390 24.98 2.51 -34.41
CA VAL A 390 26.10 3.42 -34.17
C VAL A 390 27.17 2.66 -33.37
N THR A 391 28.41 2.72 -33.81
CA THR A 391 29.54 2.14 -33.07
C THR A 391 29.98 3.11 -31.98
N VAL A 392 29.77 2.72 -30.72
CA VAL A 392 30.22 3.48 -29.54
C VAL A 392 31.30 2.67 -28.84
N LEU A 393 32.48 3.26 -28.62
CA LEU A 393 33.63 2.60 -27.96
C LEU A 393 34.02 1.25 -28.60
N GLY A 394 33.94 1.14 -29.93
CA GLY A 394 34.30 -0.09 -30.65
C GLY A 394 33.24 -1.20 -30.63
N HIS A 395 32.12 -1.01 -29.94
CA HIS A 395 31.01 -1.97 -29.91
C HIS A 395 29.83 -1.47 -30.76
N PRO A 396 29.25 -2.31 -31.63
CA PRO A 396 28.06 -1.94 -32.40
C PRO A 396 26.86 -1.84 -31.45
N MET A 397 26.30 -0.64 -31.31
CA MET A 397 25.12 -0.38 -30.50
C MET A 397 23.94 -0.05 -31.40
N GLN A 398 22.83 -0.78 -31.27
CA GLN A 398 21.58 -0.39 -31.93
C GLN A 398 20.96 0.78 -31.16
N VAL A 399 20.94 1.96 -31.78
CA VAL A 399 20.21 3.13 -31.27
C VAL A 399 18.80 3.05 -31.83
N ASP A 400 17.93 2.41 -31.05
CA ASP A 400 16.49 2.40 -31.26
C ASP A 400 15.84 3.56 -30.50
N ALA A 401 14.72 4.06 -31.02
CA ALA A 401 13.98 5.18 -30.46
C ALA A 401 13.34 4.93 -29.08
N THR A 402 13.48 3.72 -28.57
CA THR A 402 13.04 3.31 -27.23
C THR A 402 13.71 4.13 -26.13
N ARG A 403 15.02 4.38 -26.23
CA ARG A 403 15.78 5.10 -25.20
C ARG A 403 15.33 6.56 -25.04
N PRO A 404 15.18 7.37 -26.12
CA PRO A 404 14.58 8.70 -26.02
C PRO A 404 13.17 8.71 -25.42
N VAL A 405 12.32 7.74 -25.78
CA VAL A 405 10.95 7.65 -25.23
C VAL A 405 10.97 7.35 -23.73
N LEU A 406 11.81 6.40 -23.29
CA LEU A 406 12.02 6.10 -21.87
C LEU A 406 12.60 7.31 -21.11
N PHE A 407 13.53 8.04 -21.72
CA PHE A 407 14.11 9.25 -21.15
C PHE A 407 13.06 10.35 -20.96
N GLY A 408 12.25 10.62 -21.99
CA GLY A 408 11.15 11.59 -21.90
C GLY A 408 10.11 11.20 -20.84
N ALA A 409 9.74 9.92 -20.78
CA ALA A 409 8.86 9.38 -19.76
C ALA A 409 9.43 9.54 -18.33
N ALA A 410 10.73 9.32 -18.16
CA ALA A 410 11.42 9.51 -16.90
C ALA A 410 11.42 10.98 -16.44
N LEU A 411 11.68 11.93 -17.35
CA LEU A 411 11.60 13.36 -17.05
C LEU A 411 10.18 13.78 -16.63
N ILE A 412 9.15 13.28 -17.32
CA ILE A 412 7.75 13.55 -16.95
C ILE A 412 7.45 13.00 -15.54
N ALA A 413 7.87 11.77 -15.24
CA ALA A 413 7.68 11.19 -13.91
C ALA A 413 8.40 11.98 -12.81
N ILE A 414 9.64 12.43 -13.06
CA ILE A 414 10.39 13.28 -12.12
C ILE A 414 9.67 14.61 -11.91
N LEU A 415 9.29 15.30 -12.98
CA LEU A 415 8.62 16.60 -12.91
C LEU A 415 7.31 16.50 -12.13
N LEU A 416 6.44 15.56 -12.50
CA LEU A 416 5.15 15.38 -11.85
C LEU A 416 5.30 14.83 -10.42
N GLY A 417 6.30 14.00 -10.16
CA GLY A 417 6.67 13.54 -8.82
C GLY A 417 7.14 14.67 -7.91
N LEU A 418 7.93 15.62 -8.43
CA LEU A 418 8.36 16.82 -7.70
C LEU A 418 7.18 17.75 -7.41
N ILE A 419 6.25 17.90 -8.36
CA ILE A 419 5.03 18.69 -8.15
C ILE A 419 4.13 18.03 -7.09
N ALA A 420 3.95 16.71 -7.17
CA ALA A 420 3.20 15.93 -6.19
C ALA A 420 3.82 16.07 -4.79
N TYR A 421 5.14 15.88 -4.68
CA TYR A 421 5.89 16.07 -3.45
C TYR A 421 5.64 17.46 -2.85
N ARG A 422 5.81 18.53 -3.64
CA ARG A 422 5.64 19.91 -3.16
C ARG A 422 4.20 20.23 -2.73
N GLN A 423 3.20 19.60 -3.35
CA GLN A 423 1.79 19.82 -3.00
C GLN A 423 1.36 19.04 -1.77
N MET A 424 1.97 17.88 -1.51
CA MET A 424 1.61 16.97 -0.41
C MET A 424 2.52 17.10 0.83
N ASP A 425 3.64 17.83 0.74
CA ASP A 425 4.54 18.01 1.88
C ASP A 425 3.93 18.93 2.94
N ASP A 426 3.40 18.30 4.00
CA ASP A 426 2.77 18.95 5.15
C ASP A 426 3.80 19.60 6.11
N ARG A 427 5.10 19.26 6.03
CA ARG A 427 6.16 19.76 6.95
C ARG A 427 7.21 20.64 6.23
N ARG A 428 6.77 21.64 5.46
CA ARG A 428 7.62 22.49 4.60
C ARG A 428 8.84 23.16 5.26
N ALA A 429 8.86 23.27 6.59
CA ALA A 429 9.93 23.92 7.34
C ALA A 429 11.18 23.04 7.59
N GLU A 430 11.09 21.72 7.39
CA GLU A 430 12.20 20.79 7.69
C GLU A 430 12.83 20.21 6.41
N PRO A 431 14.16 20.35 6.21
CA PRO A 431 14.83 19.84 5.02
C PRO A 431 14.84 18.30 4.99
N ILE A 432 14.46 17.72 3.85
CA ILE A 432 14.38 16.26 3.62
C ILE A 432 15.69 15.54 3.97
N LEU A 433 16.83 16.22 3.78
CA LEU A 433 18.14 15.63 4.04
C LEU A 433 18.32 15.24 5.52
N SER A 434 17.75 16.00 6.46
CA SER A 434 17.83 15.63 7.88
C SER A 434 16.99 14.39 8.19
N ASP A 435 15.81 14.26 7.58
CA ASP A 435 14.95 13.08 7.74
C ASP A 435 15.56 11.84 7.07
N LEU A 436 16.16 11.99 5.87
CA LEU A 436 16.81 10.91 5.15
C LEU A 436 18.06 10.42 5.90
N ILE A 437 18.86 11.34 6.43
CA ILE A 437 20.04 11.02 7.25
C ILE A 437 19.62 10.38 8.57
N ALA A 438 18.57 10.87 9.24
CA ALA A 438 18.02 10.24 10.44
C ALA A 438 17.45 8.84 10.14
N ALA A 439 16.83 8.68 8.97
CA ALA A 439 16.31 7.41 8.49
C ALA A 439 17.42 6.43 8.09
N LEU A 440 18.58 6.90 7.63
CA LEU A 440 19.72 6.04 7.30
C LEU A 440 20.59 5.71 8.52
N ARG A 441 20.76 6.64 9.46
CA ARG A 441 21.61 6.46 10.65
C ARG A 441 20.97 5.56 11.71
N GLY A 442 19.68 5.27 11.60
CA GLY A 442 18.94 4.65 12.69
C GLY A 442 18.82 5.61 13.88
N ARG A 443 17.70 5.58 14.59
CA ARG A 443 17.64 6.28 15.88
C ARG A 443 18.77 5.71 16.75
N ARG A 444 19.68 6.56 17.23
CA ARG A 444 20.55 6.20 18.36
C ARG A 444 19.63 5.69 19.45
N ARG A 445 19.66 4.39 19.73
CA ARG A 445 19.09 3.86 20.96
C ARG A 445 19.77 4.61 22.09
N ARG A 446 18.97 5.27 22.94
CA ARG A 446 19.51 5.86 24.17
C ARG A 446 20.19 4.73 24.95
N THR A 447 21.41 4.98 25.36
CA THR A 447 22.34 3.95 25.85
C THR A 447 22.09 3.51 27.30
N GLY A 448 20.90 3.79 27.87
CA GLY A 448 20.60 3.39 29.25
C GLY A 448 19.11 3.33 29.61
N GLY A 449 18.37 4.44 29.43
CA GLY A 449 17.00 4.55 29.98
C GLY A 449 15.89 4.08 29.06
N LEU A 450 14.77 3.68 29.66
CA LEU A 450 13.59 3.17 28.95
C LEU A 450 12.34 3.98 29.33
N LEU A 451 11.60 4.48 28.35
CA LEU A 451 10.33 5.18 28.58
C LEU A 451 9.13 4.27 28.28
N ILE A 452 8.30 4.04 29.29
CA ILE A 452 7.08 3.24 29.22
C ILE A 452 5.87 4.15 29.43
N ALA A 453 4.96 4.16 28.47
CA ALA A 453 3.68 4.85 28.59
C ALA A 453 2.55 3.86 28.89
N VAL A 454 1.65 4.19 29.81
CA VAL A 454 0.38 3.47 30.00
C VAL A 454 -0.75 4.33 29.45
N GLU A 455 -1.56 3.78 28.57
CA GLU A 455 -2.67 4.42 27.88
C GLU A 455 -3.95 3.62 28.08
N GLY A 456 -5.10 4.29 28.20
CA GLY A 456 -6.38 3.65 28.46
C GLY A 456 -7.54 4.65 28.43
N GLU A 457 -8.77 4.14 28.47
CA GLU A 457 -9.99 4.95 28.43
C GLU A 457 -10.18 5.78 29.71
N SER A 458 -10.02 5.14 30.87
CA SER A 458 -10.22 5.78 32.16
C SER A 458 -8.91 6.35 32.70
N ARG A 459 -8.99 7.61 33.17
CA ARG A 459 -7.87 8.28 33.85
C ARG A 459 -7.45 7.54 35.12
N THR A 460 -8.42 7.14 35.93
CA THR A 460 -8.15 6.46 37.20
C THR A 460 -7.52 5.09 36.97
N ASP A 461 -7.99 4.36 35.97
CA ASP A 461 -7.46 3.03 35.62
C ASP A 461 -6.02 3.14 35.11
N THR A 462 -5.75 4.11 34.22
CA THR A 462 -4.39 4.35 33.68
C THR A 462 -3.41 4.75 34.79
N ALA A 463 -3.82 5.65 35.68
CA ALA A 463 -3.01 6.10 36.81
C ALA A 463 -2.68 4.95 37.77
N THR A 464 -3.69 4.16 38.13
CA THR A 464 -3.53 3.00 39.01
C THR A 464 -2.58 1.98 38.40
N GLN A 465 -2.75 1.64 37.12
CA GLN A 465 -1.91 0.67 36.45
C GLN A 465 -0.47 1.17 36.24
N ALA A 466 -0.27 2.46 35.97
CA ALA A 466 1.07 3.05 35.89
C ALA A 466 1.82 2.97 37.24
N ARG A 467 1.13 3.26 38.35
CA ARG A 467 1.69 3.12 39.70
C ARG A 467 2.04 1.67 40.03
N LEU A 468 1.11 0.75 39.81
CA LEU A 468 1.33 -0.68 40.08
C LEU A 468 2.47 -1.25 39.24
N LEU A 469 2.58 -0.83 37.97
CA LEU A 469 3.70 -1.22 37.11
C LEU A 469 5.03 -0.64 37.60
N ALA A 470 5.05 0.63 38.02
CA ALA A 470 6.26 1.24 38.57
C ALA A 470 6.74 0.50 39.83
N ASP A 471 5.83 0.13 40.72
CA ASP A 471 6.15 -0.61 41.94
C ASP A 471 6.62 -2.04 41.64
N ALA A 472 6.00 -2.73 40.67
CA ALA A 472 6.45 -4.03 40.20
C ALA A 472 7.89 -3.98 39.65
N LEU A 473 8.21 -2.97 38.83
CA LEU A 473 9.55 -2.79 38.27
C LEU A 473 10.59 -2.41 39.34
N ARG A 474 10.20 -1.64 40.38
CA ARG A 474 11.07 -1.36 41.54
C ARG A 474 11.37 -2.62 42.34
N ALA A 475 10.39 -3.51 42.51
CA ALA A 475 10.57 -4.79 43.19
C ALA A 475 11.59 -5.70 42.47
N GLU A 476 11.79 -5.52 41.16
CA GLU A 476 12.83 -6.20 40.39
C GLU A 476 14.23 -5.55 40.49
N GLY A 477 14.39 -4.54 41.34
CA GLY A 477 15.66 -3.85 41.57
C GLY A 477 16.01 -2.81 40.50
N ARG A 478 15.04 -2.36 39.70
CA ARG A 478 15.26 -1.28 38.72
C ARG A 478 15.16 0.10 39.37
N GLN A 479 15.95 1.05 38.88
CA GLN A 479 15.70 2.47 39.14
C GLN A 479 14.51 2.90 38.29
N VAL A 480 13.38 3.21 38.94
CA VAL A 480 12.12 3.57 38.26
C VAL A 480 11.62 4.93 38.71
N LEU A 481 11.51 5.85 37.75
CA LEU A 481 10.80 7.10 37.92
C LEU A 481 9.36 6.89 37.42
N LEU A 482 8.37 7.08 38.30
CA LEU A 482 7.00 7.35 37.86
C LEU A 482 6.96 8.84 37.53
N ALA A 483 7.09 9.19 36.26
CA ALA A 483 7.06 10.58 35.85
C ALA A 483 5.65 11.11 36.03
N SER A 484 5.52 12.23 36.75
CA SER A 484 4.30 12.89 37.23
C SER A 484 3.51 12.17 38.33
N ASP A 485 3.17 12.93 39.38
CA ASP A 485 2.01 12.69 40.23
C ASP A 485 0.79 13.26 39.48
N PRO A 486 -0.17 12.42 39.05
CA PRO A 486 -1.32 12.83 38.25
C PRO A 486 -2.09 14.02 38.85
N ASP A 487 -2.14 14.09 40.18
CA ASP A 487 -2.87 15.14 40.90
C ASP A 487 -2.10 16.48 40.89
N LEU A 488 -0.76 16.45 40.88
CA LEU A 488 0.06 17.67 40.93
C LEU A 488 0.13 18.37 39.58
N ASP A 489 0.27 17.63 38.50
CA ASP A 489 0.29 18.18 37.14
C ASP A 489 -1.08 18.70 36.73
N GLU A 490 -2.15 18.01 37.12
CA GLU A 490 -3.50 18.48 36.86
C GLU A 490 -3.88 19.66 37.77
N LYS A 491 -3.41 19.72 39.02
CA LYS A 491 -3.54 20.93 39.86
C LYS A 491 -2.75 22.10 39.25
N ARG A 492 -1.54 21.86 38.74
CA ARG A 492 -0.73 22.90 38.08
C ARG A 492 -1.42 23.38 36.80
N LEU A 493 -1.92 22.47 35.96
CA LEU A 493 -2.70 22.80 34.77
C LEU A 493 -4.01 23.52 35.12
N ARG A 494 -4.80 23.01 36.08
CA ARG A 494 -6.04 23.65 36.53
C ARG A 494 -5.78 25.04 37.12
N ASN A 495 -4.73 25.21 37.90
CA ASN A 495 -4.35 26.52 38.45
C ASN A 495 -3.90 27.48 37.34
N LEU A 496 -3.11 27.02 36.37
CA LEU A 496 -2.69 27.86 35.23
C LEU A 496 -3.87 28.23 34.33
N LEU A 497 -4.82 27.32 34.12
CA LEU A 497 -6.02 27.56 33.33
C LEU A 497 -7.02 28.47 34.08
N SER A 498 -7.18 28.31 35.39
CA SER A 498 -8.10 29.11 36.20
C SER A 498 -7.59 30.54 36.46
N THR A 499 -6.28 30.74 36.50
CA THR A 499 -5.67 32.07 36.67
C THR A 499 -5.60 32.89 35.38
N ALA A 500 -5.62 32.23 34.22
CA ALA A 500 -5.37 32.89 32.94
C ALA A 500 -6.64 33.33 32.17
N ASP A 501 -7.85 33.03 32.66
CA ASP A 501 -9.16 33.38 32.05
C ASP A 501 -9.19 33.18 30.51
N LEU A 502 -8.78 31.99 30.06
CA LEU A 502 -8.58 31.69 28.65
C LEU A 502 -9.91 31.41 27.95
N ALA A 503 -10.20 32.13 26.87
CA ALA A 503 -11.46 31.96 26.12
C ALA A 503 -11.44 30.85 25.05
N GLY A 504 -10.25 30.40 24.58
CA GLY A 504 -10.13 29.59 23.36
C GLY A 504 -9.44 28.23 23.54
N VAL A 505 -9.92 27.20 22.85
CA VAL A 505 -9.40 25.81 22.87
C VAL A 505 -7.90 25.74 22.54
N ARG A 506 -7.42 26.54 21.57
CA ARG A 506 -6.00 26.64 21.22
C ARG A 506 -5.11 27.14 22.37
N ALA A 507 -5.60 28.09 23.16
CA ALA A 507 -4.86 28.60 24.30
C ALA A 507 -4.72 27.53 25.40
N HIS A 508 -5.80 26.78 25.66
CA HIS A 508 -5.77 25.65 26.60
C HIS A 508 -4.81 24.54 26.15
N ALA A 509 -4.78 24.24 24.86
CA ALA A 509 -3.82 23.31 24.27
C ALA A 509 -2.36 23.75 24.48
N LEU A 510 -2.06 25.03 24.26
CA LEU A 510 -0.70 25.57 24.48
C LEU A 510 -0.26 25.47 25.96
N VAL A 511 -1.16 25.72 26.90
CA VAL A 511 -0.86 25.56 28.34
C VAL A 511 -0.60 24.09 28.68
N ALA A 512 -1.42 23.17 28.16
CA ALA A 512 -1.20 21.73 28.35
C ALA A 512 0.14 21.26 27.76
N ALA A 513 0.51 21.76 26.58
CA ALA A 513 1.80 21.50 25.95
C ALA A 513 2.98 22.06 26.77
N ALA A 514 2.83 23.26 27.34
CA ALA A 514 3.85 23.87 28.19
C ALA A 514 4.10 23.06 29.48
N VAL A 515 3.04 22.60 30.16
CA VAL A 515 3.17 21.72 31.34
C VAL A 515 3.89 20.42 30.95
N ARG A 516 3.53 19.82 29.81
CA ARG A 516 4.19 18.59 29.34
C ARG A 516 5.67 18.81 29.03
N ALA A 517 6.02 19.92 28.39
CA ALA A 517 7.41 20.26 28.11
C ALA A 517 8.25 20.39 29.39
N ASP A 518 7.70 21.03 30.42
CA ASP A 518 8.35 21.20 31.72
C ASP A 518 8.64 19.86 32.40
N VAL A 519 7.65 18.94 32.43
CA VAL A 519 7.82 17.59 32.98
C VAL A 519 8.87 16.80 32.20
N VAL A 520 8.87 16.90 30.87
CA VAL A 520 9.83 16.18 30.04
C VAL A 520 11.26 16.67 30.26
N GLU A 521 11.48 17.98 30.35
CA GLU A 521 12.82 18.56 30.51
C GLU A 521 13.33 18.45 31.96
N ARG A 522 12.47 18.56 32.97
CA ARG A 522 12.89 18.50 34.39
C ARG A 522 13.04 17.10 34.94
N GLU A 523 12.17 16.17 34.55
CA GLU A 523 12.07 14.86 35.19
C GLU A 523 12.42 13.73 34.23
N VAL A 524 11.74 13.68 33.08
CA VAL A 524 11.82 12.52 32.18
C VAL A 524 13.18 12.39 31.51
N ARG A 525 13.71 13.47 30.92
CA ARG A 525 14.99 13.43 30.20
C ARG A 525 16.17 13.11 31.11
N PRO A 526 16.37 13.79 32.26
CA PRO A 526 17.45 13.46 33.18
C PRO A 526 17.41 11.98 33.62
N ALA A 527 16.22 11.48 33.99
CA ALA A 527 16.07 10.09 34.43
C ALA A 527 16.40 9.07 33.31
N LEU A 528 16.01 9.37 32.06
CA LEU A 528 16.36 8.51 30.93
C LEU A 528 17.85 8.54 30.60
N ASP A 529 18.51 9.69 30.78
CA ASP A 529 19.94 9.84 30.55
C ASP A 529 20.77 9.10 31.62
N GLU A 530 20.26 9.02 32.85
CA GLU A 530 20.85 8.23 33.95
C GLU A 530 20.64 6.71 33.82
N GLY A 531 19.83 6.25 32.87
CA GLY A 531 19.55 4.84 32.69
C GLY A 531 18.32 4.30 33.42
N ALA A 532 17.50 5.17 34.01
CA ALA A 532 16.30 4.76 34.72
C ALA A 532 15.18 4.31 33.76
N VAL A 533 14.26 3.49 34.28
CA VAL A 533 12.99 3.22 33.63
C VAL A 533 12.01 4.33 34.02
N VAL A 534 11.49 5.07 33.05
CA VAL A 534 10.47 6.08 33.29
C VAL A 534 9.11 5.49 32.92
N VAL A 535 8.21 5.36 33.88
CA VAL A 535 6.81 5.00 33.66
C VAL A 535 5.98 6.28 33.68
N MET A 536 5.11 6.47 32.70
CA MET A 536 4.27 7.66 32.61
C MET A 536 2.86 7.27 32.17
N GLU A 537 1.85 7.87 32.78
CA GLU A 537 0.49 7.78 32.25
C GLU A 537 0.31 8.76 31.08
N ARG A 538 -0.45 8.33 30.07
CA ARG A 538 -0.97 9.18 28.99
C ARG A 538 0.10 10.05 28.32
N TYR A 539 1.04 9.38 27.64
CA TYR A 539 2.15 10.03 26.95
C TYR A 539 1.72 10.74 25.67
N VAL A 540 0.95 10.06 24.82
CA VAL A 540 0.54 10.63 23.52
C VAL A 540 -0.84 11.28 23.62
N ASP A 541 -1.69 10.83 24.55
CA ASP A 541 -3.14 11.14 24.53
C ASP A 541 -3.68 11.90 25.77
N SER A 542 -2.83 12.69 26.43
CA SER A 542 -3.15 13.64 27.51
C SER A 542 -3.74 14.96 26.94
N PRO A 543 -4.64 15.69 27.65
CA PRO A 543 -5.40 16.93 27.36
C PRO A 543 -5.50 17.53 25.94
N LEU A 544 -4.41 17.61 25.19
CA LEU A 544 -4.34 17.97 23.78
C LEU A 544 -5.26 17.11 22.89
N ALA A 545 -5.32 15.79 23.11
CA ALA A 545 -6.25 14.90 22.40
C ALA A 545 -7.71 15.08 22.86
N HIS A 546 -7.94 15.49 24.11
CA HIS A 546 -9.27 15.89 24.54
C HIS A 546 -9.72 17.17 23.83
N PHE A 547 -8.80 18.11 23.59
CA PHE A 547 -9.09 19.32 22.81
C PHE A 547 -9.33 19.03 21.32
N SER A 548 -8.74 17.99 20.73
CA SER A 548 -9.10 17.56 19.36
C SER A 548 -10.51 16.96 19.28
N ALA A 549 -10.95 16.26 20.32
CA ALA A 549 -12.30 15.71 20.42
C ALA A 549 -13.36 16.79 20.72
N VAL A 550 -13.04 17.75 21.59
CA VAL A 550 -13.99 18.77 22.09
C VAL A 550 -14.10 20.02 21.20
N GLY A 551 -13.17 20.29 20.26
CA GLY A 551 -13.45 21.31 19.24
C GLY A 551 -12.34 21.74 18.28
N SER A 552 -12.72 21.88 17.00
CA SER A 552 -12.21 22.80 15.94
C SER A 552 -10.71 22.88 15.60
N VAL A 553 -9.82 22.10 16.23
CA VAL A 553 -8.38 22.08 15.93
C VAL A 553 -8.06 20.80 15.15
N GLU A 554 -7.38 20.93 14.00
CA GLU A 554 -6.97 19.75 13.22
C GLU A 554 -5.99 18.87 14.03
N PRO A 555 -6.14 17.53 14.00
CA PRO A 555 -5.25 16.60 14.69
C PRO A 555 -3.75 16.77 14.34
N SER A 556 -3.46 17.18 13.10
CA SER A 556 -2.12 17.47 12.58
C SER A 556 -1.44 18.64 13.29
N GLU A 557 -2.19 19.70 13.65
CA GLU A 557 -1.66 20.85 14.39
C GLU A 557 -1.24 20.45 15.81
N LEU A 558 -2.05 19.59 16.47
CA LEU A 558 -1.80 19.11 17.83
C LEU A 558 -0.64 18.10 17.87
N GLU A 559 -0.50 17.23 16.87
CA GLU A 559 0.64 16.31 16.79
C GLU A 559 1.97 17.07 16.67
N GLY A 560 2.00 18.14 15.86
CA GLY A 560 3.16 19.04 15.76
C GLY A 560 3.48 19.73 17.10
N LEU A 561 2.45 20.13 17.84
CA LEU A 561 2.60 20.73 19.16
C LEU A 561 3.16 19.74 20.21
N VAL A 562 2.70 18.49 20.20
CA VAL A 562 3.22 17.41 21.07
C VAL A 562 4.68 17.08 20.71
N ASP A 563 4.99 16.95 19.42
CA ASP A 563 6.36 16.72 18.94
C ASP A 563 7.30 17.85 19.39
N TRP A 564 6.85 19.09 19.33
CA TRP A 564 7.64 20.24 19.77
C TRP A 564 7.82 20.25 21.30
N ALA A 565 6.71 20.12 22.06
CA ALA A 565 6.74 20.15 23.53
C ALA A 565 7.60 19.05 24.14
N THR A 566 7.62 17.86 23.55
CA THR A 566 8.43 16.72 24.03
C THR A 566 9.83 16.68 23.41
N GLY A 567 10.13 17.59 22.47
CA GLY A 567 11.32 17.55 21.63
C GLY A 567 11.48 16.22 20.89
N ARG A 568 10.37 15.70 20.36
CA ARG A 568 10.24 14.41 19.65
C ARG A 568 10.61 13.18 20.47
N LEU A 569 10.59 13.30 21.79
CA LEU A 569 10.64 12.13 22.65
C LEU A 569 9.39 11.28 22.37
N ARG A 570 9.55 9.96 22.31
CA ARG A 570 8.45 9.01 22.16
C ARG A 570 8.70 7.81 23.07
N PRO A 571 7.65 7.13 23.57
CA PRO A 571 7.83 5.95 24.42
C PRO A 571 8.51 4.82 23.65
N ASP A 572 9.32 4.05 24.36
CA ASP A 572 9.90 2.81 23.86
C ASP A 572 8.85 1.69 23.86
N VAL A 573 7.97 1.69 24.87
CA VAL A 573 6.82 0.79 24.99
C VAL A 573 5.59 1.59 25.39
N THR A 574 4.46 1.34 24.73
CA THR A 574 3.15 1.88 25.10
C THR A 574 2.22 0.71 25.44
N VAL A 575 1.79 0.63 26.69
CA VAL A 575 0.81 -0.35 27.17
C VAL A 575 -0.59 0.24 26.98
N LEU A 576 -1.37 -0.32 26.06
CA LEU A 576 -2.75 0.08 25.82
C LEU A 576 -3.69 -0.85 26.59
N LEU A 577 -4.43 -0.30 27.54
CA LEU A 577 -5.47 -0.98 28.29
C LEU A 577 -6.76 -1.04 27.45
N ASP A 578 -7.13 -2.24 27.01
CA ASP A 578 -8.32 -2.49 26.19
C ASP A 578 -9.46 -3.01 27.08
N ARG A 579 -10.49 -2.18 27.27
CA ARG A 579 -11.68 -2.52 28.08
C ARG A 579 -12.95 -2.33 27.24
N THR A 580 -13.92 -3.23 27.45
CA THR A 580 -15.27 -3.06 26.93
C THR A 580 -15.97 -1.92 27.70
N PRO A 581 -16.53 -0.89 27.03
CA PRO A 581 -17.13 0.26 27.71
C PRO A 581 -18.23 -0.20 28.68
N SER A 582 -18.14 0.14 29.96
CA SER A 582 -19.09 -0.28 30.98
C SER A 582 -19.47 0.87 31.91
N GLY A 583 -20.73 1.34 31.79
CA GLY A 583 -21.36 2.30 32.72
C GLY A 583 -22.31 3.30 32.05
N PRO A 584 -23.31 3.86 32.77
CA PRO A 584 -24.07 4.99 32.29
C PRO A 584 -23.17 6.24 32.29
N PRO A 585 -23.22 7.06 31.24
CA PRO A 585 -22.23 8.11 30.97
C PRO A 585 -22.34 9.27 31.97
N GLU A 586 -21.20 9.85 32.36
CA GLU A 586 -21.20 11.25 32.79
C GLU A 586 -21.68 12.10 31.62
N LYS A 587 -22.65 13.00 31.89
CA LYS A 587 -23.34 13.80 30.87
C LYS A 587 -22.34 14.59 30.02
N GLY A 588 -22.28 14.30 28.72
CA GLY A 588 -21.73 15.20 27.69
C GLY A 588 -20.76 14.62 26.65
N LEU A 589 -20.27 13.38 26.77
CA LEU A 589 -19.06 12.92 26.05
C LEU A 589 -19.21 11.52 25.39
N VAL A 590 -20.31 11.26 24.68
CA VAL A 590 -20.60 9.93 24.09
C VAL A 590 -19.87 9.69 22.75
N GLU A 591 -19.71 10.69 21.89
CA GLU A 591 -18.99 10.52 20.61
C GLU A 591 -17.46 10.52 20.76
N ASP A 592 -16.95 11.02 21.90
CA ASP A 592 -15.53 11.29 22.11
C ASP A 592 -14.75 10.07 22.63
N HIS A 593 -15.37 9.24 23.47
CA HIS A 593 -14.74 8.02 24.00
C HIS A 593 -14.47 6.98 22.89
N TRP A 594 -15.45 6.76 22.01
CA TRP A 594 -15.30 5.84 20.87
C TRP A 594 -14.26 6.31 19.85
N ARG A 595 -14.11 7.63 19.65
CA ARG A 595 -13.08 8.20 18.77
C ARG A 595 -11.68 8.01 19.33
N VAL A 596 -11.49 8.26 20.63
CA VAL A 596 -10.18 8.09 21.30
C VAL A 596 -9.76 6.62 21.33
N GLN A 597 -10.65 5.69 21.70
CA GLN A 597 -10.33 4.26 21.71
C GLN A 597 -10.03 3.73 20.30
N ARG A 598 -10.78 4.19 19.29
CA ARG A 598 -10.52 3.85 17.89
C ARG A 598 -9.16 4.37 17.41
N LEU A 599 -8.83 5.63 17.72
CA LEU A 599 -7.53 6.23 17.39
C LEU A 599 -6.37 5.49 18.07
N LEU A 600 -6.50 5.16 19.36
CA LEU A 600 -5.51 4.39 20.11
C LEU A 600 -5.30 2.99 19.52
N THR A 601 -6.38 2.33 19.12
CA THR A 601 -6.32 1.01 18.46
C THR A 601 -5.70 1.12 17.06
N GLU A 602 -6.03 2.17 16.31
CA GLU A 602 -5.43 2.46 14.99
C GLU A 602 -3.91 2.70 15.14
N MET A 603 -3.48 3.47 16.14
CA MET A 603 -2.07 3.69 16.46
C MET A 603 -1.35 2.40 16.88
N ALA A 604 -1.99 1.57 17.71
CA ALA A 604 -1.45 0.28 18.11
C ALA A 604 -1.31 -0.69 16.91
N SER A 605 -2.25 -0.65 15.97
CA SER A 605 -2.20 -1.44 14.74
C SER A 605 -1.11 -0.96 13.77
N ALA A 606 -0.80 0.34 13.77
CA ALA A 606 0.22 0.94 12.93
C ALA A 606 1.65 0.66 13.42
N ASP A 607 1.85 0.54 14.75
CA ASP A 607 3.17 0.27 15.35
C ASP A 607 3.15 -0.87 16.41
N PRO A 608 2.89 -2.12 16.00
CA PRO A 608 2.75 -3.27 16.91
C PRO A 608 4.05 -3.68 17.61
N GLU A 609 5.20 -3.10 17.24
CA GLU A 609 6.48 -3.33 17.93
C GLU A 609 6.64 -2.43 19.16
N ARG A 610 5.87 -1.34 19.23
CA ARG A 610 5.87 -0.37 20.34
C ARG A 610 4.65 -0.52 21.24
N TYR A 611 3.50 -0.87 20.66
CA TYR A 611 2.26 -1.02 21.41
C TYR A 611 2.07 -2.44 21.92
N VAL A 612 1.74 -2.54 23.21
CA VAL A 612 1.34 -3.77 23.87
C VAL A 612 -0.10 -3.59 24.30
N VAL A 613 -1.02 -4.29 23.65
CA VAL A 613 -2.44 -4.26 24.02
C VAL A 613 -2.67 -5.29 25.12
N VAL A 614 -3.20 -4.83 26.26
CA VAL A 614 -3.53 -5.66 27.42
C VAL A 614 -5.03 -5.60 27.65
N ASP A 615 -5.65 -6.77 27.73
CA ASP A 615 -7.04 -6.91 28.16
C ASP A 615 -7.19 -6.40 29.60
N ALA A 616 -8.00 -5.36 29.76
CA ALA A 616 -8.23 -4.64 31.00
C ALA A 616 -9.56 -5.03 31.69
N GLU A 617 -10.19 -6.16 31.32
CA GLU A 617 -11.37 -6.70 32.04
C GLU A 617 -10.97 -7.47 33.30
N GLY A 618 -11.45 -7.10 34.50
CA GLY A 618 -11.18 -7.82 35.75
C GLY A 618 -10.92 -6.89 36.94
N SER A 619 -10.36 -7.41 38.03
CA SER A 619 -9.91 -6.58 39.16
C SER A 619 -8.64 -5.78 38.83
N GLU A 620 -8.37 -4.70 39.57
CA GLU A 620 -7.15 -3.88 39.38
C GLU A 620 -5.88 -4.73 39.51
N GLU A 621 -5.84 -5.69 40.44
CA GLU A 621 -4.69 -6.59 40.61
C GLU A 621 -4.54 -7.59 39.45
N GLU A 622 -5.66 -8.10 38.90
CA GLU A 622 -5.64 -9.01 37.76
C GLU A 622 -5.15 -8.32 36.48
N VAL A 623 -5.52 -7.07 36.28
CA VAL A 623 -5.01 -6.24 35.17
C VAL A 623 -3.53 -5.94 35.39
N ALA A 624 -3.11 -5.56 36.60
CA ALA A 624 -1.72 -5.27 36.91
C ALA A 624 -0.80 -6.48 36.73
N ALA A 625 -1.27 -7.68 37.08
CA ALA A 625 -0.56 -8.93 36.84
C ALA A 625 -0.36 -9.18 35.34
N ARG A 626 -1.38 -8.93 34.51
CA ARG A 626 -1.28 -9.03 33.04
C ARG A 626 -0.32 -8.01 32.44
N VAL A 627 -0.42 -6.74 32.87
CA VAL A 627 0.49 -5.67 32.43
C VAL A 627 1.94 -6.03 32.78
N SER A 628 2.20 -6.42 34.03
CA SER A 628 3.53 -6.79 34.50
C SER A 628 4.09 -8.00 33.74
N ALA A 629 3.28 -9.04 33.53
CA ALA A 629 3.69 -10.26 32.81
C ALA A 629 4.17 -9.97 31.37
N VAL A 630 3.67 -8.92 30.73
CA VAL A 630 4.11 -8.54 29.37
C VAL A 630 5.27 -7.55 29.40
N VAL A 631 5.24 -6.57 30.30
CA VAL A 631 6.23 -5.49 30.32
C VAL A 631 7.57 -5.93 30.91
N VAL A 632 7.57 -6.63 32.06
CA VAL A 632 8.79 -7.07 32.76
C VAL A 632 9.77 -7.81 31.83
N PRO A 633 9.35 -8.82 31.05
CA PRO A 633 10.25 -9.53 30.14
C PRO A 633 10.85 -8.65 29.04
N LEU A 634 10.12 -7.61 28.60
CA LEU A 634 10.58 -6.67 27.57
C LEU A 634 11.68 -5.76 28.13
N VAL A 635 11.52 -5.27 29.35
CA VAL A 635 12.54 -4.47 30.05
C VAL A 635 13.81 -5.29 30.27
N THR A 636 13.68 -6.55 30.71
CA THR A 636 14.81 -7.46 30.99
C THR A 636 15.59 -7.86 29.73
N ARG A 637 14.92 -8.08 28.60
CA ARG A 637 15.57 -8.32 27.31
C ARG A 637 16.30 -7.09 26.76
N SER A 638 15.81 -5.90 27.06
CA SER A 638 16.43 -4.64 26.60
C SER A 638 17.80 -4.41 27.26
N SER A 639 17.93 -4.77 28.56
CA SER A 639 19.19 -4.65 29.31
C SER A 639 20.26 -5.72 29.02
N ALA A 640 19.90 -6.82 28.35
CA ALA A 640 20.77 -8.00 28.20
C ALA A 640 21.54 -8.07 26.86
N ARG A 641 21.45 -7.07 25.97
CA ARG A 641 22.23 -7.04 24.72
C ARG A 641 23.59 -6.35 24.98
N PRO A 642 24.73 -7.04 24.80
CA PRO A 642 26.03 -6.44 25.03
C PRO A 642 26.30 -5.32 24.03
N VAL A 643 26.97 -4.29 24.55
CA VAL A 643 27.45 -3.11 23.84
C VAL A 643 28.49 -3.57 22.81
N VAL A 644 28.21 -3.38 21.52
CA VAL A 644 29.26 -3.39 20.50
C VAL A 644 29.89 -2.00 20.56
N GLU A 645 31.01 -1.88 21.26
CA GLU A 645 31.88 -0.71 21.17
C GLU A 645 32.40 -0.61 19.74
N SER A 646 31.97 0.41 18.98
CA SER A 646 32.64 0.82 17.75
C SER A 646 33.49 2.04 18.05
N SER A 647 34.80 1.85 17.96
CA SER A 647 35.85 2.87 17.96
C SER A 647 35.76 3.79 16.76
#